data_AF-A0A7S7P6X1-F1
#
_entry.id   AF-A0A7S7P6X1-F1
#
_cell.length_a   1.000
_cell.length_b   1.000
_cell.length_c   1.000
_cell.angle_alpha   90.00
_cell.angle_beta   90.00
_cell.angle_gamma   90.00
#
_symmetry.space_group_name_H-M   'P 1'
#
loop_
_entity.id
_entity.type
_entity.pdbx_description
1 polymer ?
#
loop_
_entity_poly.entity_id
_entity_poly.type
_entity_poly.pdbx_seq_one_letter_code
_entity_poly.pdbx_strand_id
1 'polypeptide(L)'
;MAFDSTGQQEQENVPVTFGQVFGVGVLQRGQELRARLADGSTLPLQTDVKARHPDGSVRHAVLSLALAQLSPAKPVLLGLFAGGAAAPVRAAPTAERSLAALLRKADDTRIRLELGGASYSASLRALLETAQPQPWLDGPIVREWLVAGPLLDADGRPHPHLAVRFALRWYPALDKARIDLTVENNWAFEPAPRNFTYDVMVTRGDDTVYSKPGLLHYHHARWRKLFWWGGAPALHVRHDTRQLIASMALPNYDQSVVVDGSRLSGMHAGWNGPKTEPMGTGMALRAMPTTGGRPDIGLLPGWAAMYLLGMDPRARELTLGTADLAGSWSMHYRDRRTGLPVSLLDYPYMTRLGTPGDARNPATGKSELFPACARPDACKTPNRHDVSHQPAFSYLPYLLTGDHYHLEELQFWAMYDVFASNPGYRENRKGLLKPEQVRGQAWGLRTLGEAAYLTPDTHPLKRHFAQILDDNLDWYNATYTRNPTANALGVIVNGYALAYEGKRGLAPWQDDFFTAAVGHLAELGFAKARELLRWKARFSVLRMTGDGSCWVQGAMYSMLVRDSATAPFYAGIGEAYRASVAPEMRSLACGSAEMAAALKLRTGEMTGYSASDSGFPSNMQPALAYAADALGEPGRKAWRRFMARSVKPDYGQGPQFAIVPRSASASAEEVE
;
A
#
# COMPACT_ATOMS: atom_id res chain seq x y z
N MET A 1 -8.00 -21.28 -4.96
CA MET A 1 -8.09 -20.09 -5.82
C MET A 1 -8.67 -20.48 -7.18
N ALA A 2 -9.05 -19.52 -8.02
CA ALA A 2 -9.62 -19.78 -9.36
C ALA A 2 -9.02 -18.85 -10.43
N PHE A 3 -9.03 -19.35 -11.67
CA PHE A 3 -8.68 -18.60 -12.87
C PHE A 3 -9.93 -18.46 -13.74
N ASP A 4 -10.38 -17.21 -13.91
CA ASP A 4 -11.57 -16.87 -14.68
C ASP A 4 -11.14 -16.27 -16.03
N SER A 5 -11.76 -16.70 -17.13
CA SER A 5 -11.60 -16.03 -18.42
C SER A 5 -12.35 -14.70 -18.41
N THR A 6 -11.69 -13.61 -18.80
CA THR A 6 -12.36 -12.33 -19.11
C THR A 6 -12.62 -12.19 -20.61
N GLY A 7 -12.25 -13.20 -21.41
CA GLY A 7 -12.47 -13.24 -22.86
C GLY A 7 -13.82 -13.86 -23.23
N GLN A 8 -14.24 -13.61 -24.47
CA GLN A 8 -15.49 -14.16 -25.04
C GLN A 8 -15.27 -15.49 -25.78
N GLN A 9 -14.02 -15.90 -25.97
CA GLN A 9 -13.62 -17.11 -26.67
C GLN A 9 -12.68 -17.93 -25.79
N GLU A 10 -12.57 -19.23 -26.12
CA GLU A 10 -11.59 -20.11 -25.48
C GLU A 10 -10.17 -19.63 -25.79
N GLN A 11 -9.32 -19.65 -24.75
CA GLN A 11 -7.91 -19.28 -24.86
C GLN A 11 -7.05 -20.53 -24.66
N GLU A 12 -6.07 -20.72 -25.53
CA GLU A 12 -5.06 -21.75 -25.38
C GLU A 12 -3.74 -21.16 -24.83
N ASN A 13 -2.96 -22.01 -24.16
CA ASN A 13 -1.60 -21.67 -23.70
C ASN A 13 -1.58 -20.35 -22.91
N VAL A 14 -2.34 -20.31 -21.82
CA VAL A 14 -2.58 -19.10 -21.03
C VAL A 14 -1.48 -18.94 -19.97
N PRO A 15 -0.62 -17.91 -20.07
CA PRO A 15 0.37 -17.63 -19.04
C PRO A 15 -0.29 -17.10 -17.78
N VAL A 16 0.11 -17.63 -16.62
CA VAL A 16 -0.37 -17.20 -15.32
C VAL A 16 0.83 -16.87 -14.44
N THR A 17 0.87 -15.65 -13.88
CA THR A 17 1.80 -15.27 -12.81
C THR A 17 1.08 -14.42 -11.79
N PHE A 18 1.21 -14.75 -10.52
CA PHE A 18 0.56 -14.07 -9.40
C PHE A 18 1.42 -14.14 -8.14
N GLY A 19 1.19 -13.23 -7.20
CA GLY A 19 1.80 -13.25 -5.88
C GLY A 19 0.99 -14.08 -4.89
N GLN A 20 1.67 -14.75 -3.97
CA GLN A 20 1.07 -15.58 -2.94
C GLN A 20 1.76 -15.32 -1.60
N VAL A 21 0.97 -15.11 -0.55
CA VAL A 21 1.45 -15.00 0.83
C VAL A 21 1.15 -16.27 1.61
N PHE A 22 1.97 -16.57 2.60
CA PHE A 22 1.82 -17.73 3.46
C PHE A 22 1.94 -17.30 4.93
N GLY A 23 1.14 -17.92 5.79
CA GLY A 23 1.29 -17.77 7.23
C GLY A 23 2.62 -18.37 7.71
N VAL A 24 3.04 -17.97 8.90
CA VAL A 24 4.24 -18.52 9.56
C VAL A 24 4.13 -20.05 9.63
N GLY A 25 5.20 -20.74 9.25
CA GLY A 25 5.29 -22.19 9.27
C GLY A 25 4.51 -22.97 8.20
N VAL A 26 3.68 -22.30 7.37
CA VAL A 26 2.83 -22.98 6.36
C VAL A 26 3.64 -23.63 5.23
N LEU A 27 4.66 -22.94 4.72
CA LEU A 27 5.57 -23.46 3.69
C LEU A 27 7.01 -23.35 4.20
N GLN A 28 7.51 -24.45 4.77
CA GLN A 28 8.82 -24.51 5.42
C GLN A 28 9.97 -24.38 4.43
N ARG A 29 11.16 -24.03 4.93
CA ARG A 29 12.38 -24.00 4.10
C ARG A 29 12.66 -25.40 3.53
N GLY A 30 12.88 -25.48 2.22
CA GLY A 30 13.16 -26.73 1.52
C GLY A 30 11.92 -27.54 1.13
N GLN A 31 10.72 -27.16 1.58
CA GLN A 31 9.49 -27.70 1.02
C GLN A 31 9.23 -27.08 -0.35
N GLU A 32 8.79 -27.92 -1.29
CA GLU A 32 8.35 -27.46 -2.60
C GLU A 32 6.83 -27.27 -2.60
N LEU A 33 6.41 -26.25 -3.35
CA LEU A 33 5.00 -25.96 -3.57
C LEU A 33 4.55 -26.64 -4.87
N ARG A 34 3.39 -27.28 -4.83
CA ARG A 34 2.77 -27.94 -5.99
C ARG A 34 1.41 -27.34 -6.29
N ALA A 35 1.03 -27.42 -7.56
CA ALA A 35 -0.24 -26.98 -8.10
C ALA A 35 -1.09 -28.19 -8.51
N ARG A 36 -2.36 -28.23 -8.10
CA ARG A 36 -3.33 -29.28 -8.47
C ARG A 36 -4.64 -28.67 -8.94
N LEU A 37 -5.18 -29.21 -10.03
CA LEU A 37 -6.50 -28.86 -10.56
C LEU A 37 -7.60 -29.64 -9.83
N ALA A 38 -8.86 -29.22 -10.02
CA ALA A 38 -10.01 -29.88 -9.40
C ALA A 38 -10.18 -31.37 -9.81
N ASP A 39 -9.71 -31.75 -11.00
CA ASP A 39 -9.73 -33.13 -11.49
C ASP A 39 -8.61 -34.02 -10.91
N GLY A 40 -7.77 -33.47 -10.03
CA GLY A 40 -6.64 -34.15 -9.39
C GLY A 40 -5.33 -34.09 -10.17
N SER A 41 -5.34 -33.60 -11.41
CA SER A 41 -4.12 -33.44 -12.21
C SER A 41 -3.19 -32.38 -11.62
N THR A 42 -1.88 -32.58 -11.75
CA THR A 42 -0.87 -31.63 -11.26
C THR A 42 -0.34 -30.77 -12.39
N LEU A 43 -0.18 -29.47 -12.12
CA LEU A 43 0.46 -28.55 -13.04
C LEU A 43 1.91 -28.28 -12.61
N PRO A 44 2.84 -28.10 -13.57
CA PRO A 44 4.13 -27.54 -13.26
C PRO A 44 3.98 -26.13 -12.65
N LEU A 45 4.70 -25.89 -11.56
CA LEU A 45 4.68 -24.64 -10.82
C LEU A 45 6.09 -24.14 -10.62
N GLN A 46 6.33 -22.91 -11.03
CA GLN A 46 7.54 -22.16 -10.68
C GLN A 46 7.24 -21.30 -9.45
N THR A 47 8.17 -21.31 -8.48
CA THR A 47 8.04 -20.56 -7.23
C THR A 47 9.27 -19.68 -7.02
N ASP A 48 9.11 -18.37 -7.18
CA ASP A 48 10.14 -17.37 -6.92
C ASP A 48 9.93 -16.78 -5.51
N VAL A 49 10.60 -17.34 -4.51
CA VAL A 49 10.49 -16.86 -3.11
C VAL A 49 11.10 -15.47 -3.00
N LYS A 50 10.29 -14.50 -2.53
CA LYS A 50 10.72 -13.11 -2.35
C LYS A 50 11.08 -12.81 -0.91
N ALA A 51 10.25 -13.28 0.02
CA ALA A 51 10.38 -12.94 1.43
C ALA A 51 10.10 -14.15 2.32
N ARG A 52 10.79 -14.24 3.45
CA ARG A 52 10.65 -15.31 4.45
C ARG A 52 10.29 -14.74 5.82
N HIS A 53 9.57 -15.55 6.59
CA HIS A 53 9.34 -15.32 8.01
C HIS A 53 10.62 -15.57 8.82
N PRO A 54 10.70 -15.09 10.08
CA PRO A 54 11.87 -15.31 10.94
C PRO A 54 12.24 -16.79 11.17
N ASP A 55 11.26 -17.71 11.15
CA ASP A 55 11.47 -19.16 11.24
C ASP A 55 12.04 -19.78 9.94
N GLY A 56 12.18 -18.98 8.88
CA GLY A 56 12.66 -19.38 7.57
C GLY A 56 11.58 -19.89 6.62
N SER A 57 10.33 -20.04 7.07
CA SER A 57 9.20 -20.38 6.21
C SER A 57 8.96 -19.26 5.19
N VAL A 58 8.38 -19.59 4.04
CA VAL A 58 8.05 -18.61 3.01
C VAL A 58 6.98 -17.67 3.55
N ARG A 59 7.17 -16.36 3.33
CA ARG A 59 6.20 -15.30 3.63
C ARG A 59 5.50 -14.83 2.36
N HIS A 60 6.27 -14.58 1.30
CA HIS A 60 5.76 -14.16 0.00
C HIS A 60 6.57 -14.79 -1.13
N ALA A 61 5.87 -15.26 -2.15
CA ALA A 61 6.47 -15.78 -3.38
C ALA A 61 5.66 -15.33 -4.60
N VAL A 62 6.34 -15.23 -5.74
CA VAL A 62 5.69 -15.07 -7.04
C VAL A 62 5.60 -16.46 -7.67
N LEU A 63 4.39 -16.86 -8.05
CA LEU A 63 4.09 -18.17 -8.59
C LEU A 63 3.75 -18.05 -10.07
N SER A 64 4.29 -18.94 -10.89
CA SER A 64 4.06 -18.95 -12.33
C SER A 64 3.74 -20.35 -12.85
N LEU A 65 2.76 -20.42 -13.74
CA LEU A 65 2.31 -21.64 -14.41
C LEU A 65 1.72 -21.30 -15.79
N ALA A 66 1.37 -22.33 -16.55
CA ALA A 66 0.63 -22.20 -17.80
C ALA A 66 -0.61 -23.10 -17.76
N LEU A 67 -1.75 -22.56 -18.19
CA LEU A 67 -2.95 -23.36 -18.43
C LEU A 67 -2.97 -23.77 -19.90
N ALA A 68 -3.31 -25.04 -20.17
CA ALA A 68 -3.48 -25.52 -21.53
C ALA A 68 -4.65 -24.79 -22.21
N GLN A 69 -5.77 -24.66 -21.50
CA GLN A 69 -7.00 -24.01 -21.97
C GLN A 69 -7.66 -23.21 -20.84
N LEU A 70 -8.37 -22.14 -21.22
CA LEU A 70 -9.22 -21.35 -20.35
C LEU A 70 -10.45 -20.88 -21.13
N SER A 71 -11.61 -21.47 -20.83
CA SER A 71 -12.86 -21.17 -21.53
C SER A 71 -13.69 -20.09 -20.79
N PRO A 72 -14.48 -19.28 -21.52
CA PRO A 72 -15.44 -18.36 -20.91
C PRO A 72 -16.42 -19.08 -19.98
N ALA A 73 -16.78 -18.44 -18.86
CA ALA A 73 -17.72 -18.96 -17.86
C ALA A 73 -17.39 -20.34 -17.22
N LYS A 74 -16.19 -20.88 -17.46
CA LYS A 74 -15.70 -22.13 -16.86
C LYS A 74 -14.41 -21.85 -16.07
N PRO A 75 -14.50 -21.44 -14.80
CA PRO A 75 -13.31 -21.19 -14.00
C PRO A 75 -12.46 -22.44 -13.83
N VAL A 76 -11.13 -22.29 -13.93
CA VAL A 76 -10.18 -23.34 -13.56
C VAL A 76 -9.83 -23.17 -12.08
N LEU A 77 -10.17 -24.16 -11.26
CA LEU A 77 -9.84 -24.16 -9.84
C LEU A 77 -8.42 -24.72 -9.61
N LEU A 78 -7.65 -24.01 -8.78
CA LEU A 78 -6.29 -24.40 -8.41
C LEU A 78 -6.15 -24.50 -6.89
N GLY A 79 -5.68 -25.66 -6.44
CA GLY A 79 -5.17 -25.90 -5.09
C GLY A 79 -3.64 -25.82 -5.05
N LEU A 80 -3.11 -25.20 -4.00
CA LEU A 80 -1.69 -25.16 -3.69
C LEU A 80 -1.42 -26.01 -2.45
N PHE A 81 -0.41 -26.87 -2.48
CA PHE A 81 -0.07 -27.75 -1.36
C PHE A 81 1.45 -27.97 -1.27
N ALA A 82 1.95 -28.15 -0.05
CA ALA A 82 3.33 -28.55 0.19
C ALA A 82 3.50 -30.05 -0.14
N GLY A 83 4.61 -30.43 -0.77
CA GLY A 83 4.92 -31.84 -1.07
C GLY A 83 6.40 -32.10 -1.36
N GLY A 84 6.78 -33.37 -1.47
CA GLY A 84 8.14 -33.79 -1.86
C GLY A 84 8.49 -33.48 -3.33
N ALA A 85 9.71 -33.81 -3.76
CA ALA A 85 10.32 -33.41 -5.05
C ALA A 85 9.35 -33.46 -6.25
N ALA A 86 9.12 -32.30 -6.89
CA ALA A 86 8.18 -32.09 -7.99
C ALA A 86 8.32 -33.15 -9.10
N ALA A 87 7.20 -33.50 -9.73
CA ALA A 87 7.28 -34.14 -11.05
C ALA A 87 8.01 -33.17 -12.00
N PRO A 88 8.88 -33.66 -12.90
CA PRO A 88 9.68 -32.80 -13.76
C PRO A 88 8.78 -31.80 -14.49
N VAL A 89 9.06 -30.51 -14.30
CA VAL A 89 8.41 -29.43 -15.03
C VAL A 89 8.58 -29.74 -16.52
N ARG A 90 7.50 -29.66 -17.29
CA ARG A 90 7.58 -29.67 -18.77
C ARG A 90 8.21 -28.35 -19.19
N ALA A 91 9.51 -28.27 -18.99
CA ALA A 91 10.29 -27.06 -19.05
C ALA A 91 10.79 -26.90 -20.49
N ALA A 92 10.65 -25.71 -21.07
CA ALA A 92 11.23 -25.44 -22.40
C ALA A 92 12.72 -25.81 -22.40
N PRO A 93 13.32 -26.30 -23.49
CA PRO A 93 14.76 -26.53 -23.55
C PRO A 93 15.56 -25.32 -23.05
N THR A 94 16.65 -25.54 -22.32
CA THR A 94 17.44 -24.47 -21.67
C THR A 94 17.87 -23.37 -22.65
N ALA A 95 18.16 -23.74 -23.90
CA ALA A 95 18.50 -22.82 -24.98
C ALA A 95 17.37 -21.82 -25.31
N GLU A 96 16.10 -22.26 -25.24
CA GLU A 96 14.91 -21.43 -25.53
C GLU A 96 14.54 -20.49 -24.37
N ARG A 97 15.06 -20.74 -23.16
CA ARG A 97 14.89 -19.88 -21.98
C ARG A 97 15.90 -18.73 -21.94
N SER A 98 16.87 -18.69 -22.86
CA SER A 98 17.89 -17.65 -22.88
C SER A 98 17.31 -16.32 -23.37
N LEU A 99 17.86 -15.21 -22.85
CA LEU A 99 17.55 -13.87 -23.36
C LEU A 99 17.81 -13.79 -24.88
N ALA A 100 18.90 -14.42 -25.35
CA ALA A 100 19.23 -14.49 -26.78
C ALA A 100 18.15 -15.20 -27.62
N ALA A 101 17.50 -16.24 -27.09
CA ALA A 101 16.41 -16.92 -27.79
C ALA A 101 15.16 -16.04 -27.90
N LEU A 102 14.80 -15.33 -26.82
CA LEU A 102 13.73 -14.34 -26.86
C LEU A 102 14.03 -13.23 -27.87
N LEU A 103 15.24 -12.68 -27.83
CA LEU A 103 15.67 -11.63 -28.75
C LEU A 103 15.66 -12.10 -30.21
N ARG A 104 15.75 -13.40 -30.53
CA ARG A 104 15.56 -13.87 -31.91
C ARG A 104 14.09 -13.91 -32.35
N LYS A 105 13.14 -14.01 -31.41
CA LYS A 105 11.71 -14.20 -31.67
C LYS A 105 10.87 -12.94 -31.53
N ALA A 106 11.17 -12.11 -30.53
CA ALA A 106 10.33 -10.98 -30.16
C ALA A 106 10.64 -9.72 -30.98
N ASP A 107 9.59 -9.03 -31.41
CA ASP A 107 9.72 -7.69 -31.97
C ASP A 107 10.28 -6.71 -30.94
N ASP A 108 11.10 -5.77 -31.43
CA ASP A 108 11.64 -4.74 -30.55
C ASP A 108 10.53 -3.78 -30.10
N THR A 109 10.54 -3.43 -28.82
CA THR A 109 9.67 -2.40 -28.26
C THR A 109 10.46 -1.11 -28.12
N ARG A 110 10.00 -0.06 -28.78
CA ARG A 110 10.68 1.23 -28.83
C ARG A 110 9.78 2.31 -28.29
N ILE A 111 10.35 3.24 -27.53
CA ILE A 111 9.71 4.49 -27.14
C ILE A 111 10.40 5.64 -27.84
N ARG A 112 9.60 6.60 -28.32
CA ARG A 112 10.04 7.88 -28.86
C ARG A 112 9.27 9.01 -28.17
N LEU A 113 9.99 10.03 -27.74
CA LEU A 113 9.47 11.27 -27.18
C LEU A 113 9.88 12.44 -28.09
N GLU A 114 8.92 13.18 -28.61
CA GLU A 114 9.17 14.45 -29.30
C GLU A 114 9.06 15.60 -28.30
N LEU A 115 10.19 16.27 -28.02
CA LEU A 115 10.31 17.32 -27.01
C LEU A 115 11.15 18.47 -27.54
N GLY A 116 10.54 19.66 -27.64
CA GLY A 116 11.26 20.88 -28.04
C GLY A 116 11.92 20.82 -29.42
N GLY A 117 11.31 20.09 -30.37
CA GLY A 117 11.84 19.89 -31.71
C GLY A 117 12.94 18.82 -31.83
N ALA A 118 13.28 18.14 -30.73
CA ALA A 118 14.20 17.02 -30.72
C ALA A 118 13.47 15.70 -30.44
N SER A 119 13.92 14.62 -31.07
CA SER A 119 13.42 13.27 -30.85
C SER A 119 14.36 12.53 -29.90
N TYR A 120 13.81 12.01 -28.81
CA TYR A 120 14.52 11.15 -27.86
C TYR A 120 13.95 9.75 -27.89
N SER A 121 14.78 8.71 -27.92
CA SER A 121 14.31 7.35 -28.04
C SER A 121 15.08 6.35 -27.18
N ALA A 122 14.45 5.20 -26.94
CA ALA A 122 15.07 4.04 -26.34
C ALA A 122 14.46 2.75 -26.90
N SER A 123 15.29 1.71 -27.01
CA SER A 123 14.92 0.38 -27.51
C SER A 123 15.11 -0.65 -26.41
N LEU A 124 14.08 -1.46 -26.14
CA LEU A 124 14.17 -2.57 -25.20
C LEU A 124 15.28 -3.54 -25.62
N ARG A 125 15.33 -3.93 -26.90
CA ARG A 125 16.36 -4.82 -27.43
C ARG A 125 17.76 -4.26 -27.20
N ALA A 126 18.01 -3.01 -27.59
CA ALA A 126 19.32 -2.39 -27.45
C ALA A 126 19.75 -2.34 -25.96
N LEU A 127 18.82 -2.04 -25.05
CA LEU A 127 19.11 -2.05 -23.61
C LEU A 127 19.41 -3.45 -23.09
N LEU A 128 18.70 -4.48 -23.54
CA LEU A 128 18.96 -5.87 -23.15
C LEU A 128 20.32 -6.38 -23.65
N GLU A 129 20.82 -5.85 -24.77
CA GLU A 129 22.11 -6.19 -25.36
C GLU A 129 23.28 -5.42 -24.74
N THR A 130 23.06 -4.20 -24.26
CA THR A 130 24.13 -3.29 -23.80
C THR A 130 24.20 -3.10 -22.30
N ALA A 131 23.10 -3.28 -21.57
CA ALA A 131 23.06 -3.18 -20.11
C ALA A 131 23.28 -4.55 -19.44
N GLN A 132 23.24 -4.58 -18.11
CA GLN A 132 23.17 -5.82 -17.32
C GLN A 132 21.75 -6.01 -16.77
N PRO A 133 20.88 -6.78 -17.46
CA PRO A 133 19.50 -6.98 -17.03
C PRO A 133 19.47 -7.74 -15.70
N GLN A 134 18.71 -7.22 -14.74
CA GLN A 134 18.57 -7.84 -13.43
C GLN A 134 17.44 -8.88 -13.45
N PRO A 135 17.67 -10.13 -13.02
CA PRO A 135 16.61 -11.13 -12.96
C PRO A 135 15.61 -10.76 -11.85
N TRP A 136 14.33 -10.76 -12.20
CA TRP A 136 13.22 -10.66 -11.24
C TRP A 136 12.57 -12.01 -11.01
N LEU A 137 12.20 -12.73 -12.06
CA LEU A 137 11.74 -14.11 -11.98
C LEU A 137 12.75 -14.98 -12.72
N ASP A 138 13.11 -16.12 -12.16
CA ASP A 138 14.15 -16.96 -12.76
C ASP A 138 13.82 -18.44 -12.60
N GLY A 139 13.20 -19.01 -13.63
CA GLY A 139 12.89 -20.42 -13.61
C GLY A 139 12.45 -21.01 -14.96
N PRO A 140 11.98 -22.27 -14.92
CA PRO A 140 11.71 -23.05 -16.12
C PRO A 140 10.45 -22.66 -16.90
N ILE A 141 9.49 -21.99 -16.25
CA ILE A 141 8.20 -21.60 -16.84
C ILE A 141 8.25 -20.16 -17.31
N VAL A 142 8.85 -19.29 -16.50
CA VAL A 142 8.98 -17.87 -16.78
C VAL A 142 10.35 -17.35 -16.37
N ARG A 143 10.87 -16.39 -17.15
CA ARG A 143 11.98 -15.54 -16.73
C ARG A 143 11.57 -14.09 -16.88
N GLU A 144 11.95 -13.24 -15.94
CA GLU A 144 11.68 -11.81 -16.01
C GLU A 144 12.96 -11.02 -15.79
N TRP A 145 13.24 -10.07 -16.68
CA TRP A 145 14.41 -9.21 -16.60
C TRP A 145 14.00 -7.75 -16.46
N LEU A 146 14.67 -7.06 -15.55
CA LEU A 146 14.56 -5.63 -15.35
C LEU A 146 15.75 -4.95 -16.02
N VAL A 147 15.48 -3.95 -16.86
CA VAL A 147 16.52 -3.16 -17.51
C VAL A 147 16.12 -1.69 -17.54
N ALA A 148 17.10 -0.80 -17.43
CA ALA A 148 16.87 0.64 -17.44
C ALA A 148 17.90 1.33 -18.32
N GLY A 149 17.55 2.49 -18.86
CA GLY A 149 18.47 3.29 -19.66
C GLY A 149 17.99 4.71 -19.88
N PRO A 150 18.87 5.58 -20.39
CA PRO A 150 18.48 6.92 -20.79
C PRO A 150 17.61 6.89 -22.05
N LEU A 151 16.87 7.98 -22.26
CA LEU A 151 16.32 8.33 -23.56
C LEU A 151 17.39 9.12 -24.32
N LEU A 152 17.77 8.68 -25.53
CA LEU A 152 18.88 9.23 -26.30
C LEU A 152 18.38 10.09 -27.46
N ASP A 153 19.03 11.22 -27.72
CA ASP A 153 18.82 12.01 -28.94
C ASP A 153 19.46 11.35 -30.19
N ALA A 154 19.34 12.00 -31.34
CA ALA A 154 19.89 11.51 -32.62
C ALA A 154 21.43 11.36 -32.61
N ASP A 155 22.13 12.09 -31.74
CA ASP A 155 23.59 12.03 -31.59
C ASP A 155 24.02 11.06 -30.47
N GLY A 156 23.07 10.32 -29.87
CA GLY A 156 23.33 9.37 -28.79
C GLY A 156 23.55 10.02 -27.42
N ARG A 157 23.18 11.29 -27.23
CA ARG A 157 23.29 11.96 -25.93
C ARG A 157 22.05 11.70 -25.07
N PRO A 158 22.23 11.38 -23.76
CA PRO A 158 21.11 11.12 -22.87
C PRO A 158 20.35 12.40 -22.52
N HIS A 159 19.02 12.33 -22.48
CA HIS A 159 18.22 13.37 -21.87
C HIS A 159 18.59 13.48 -20.37
N PRO A 160 18.83 14.69 -19.82
CA PRO A 160 19.32 14.85 -18.45
C PRO A 160 18.33 14.32 -17.40
N HIS A 161 17.03 14.55 -17.58
CA HIS A 161 15.98 14.18 -16.62
C HIS A 161 15.19 12.90 -16.94
N LEU A 162 14.88 12.64 -18.21
CA LEU A 162 13.99 11.58 -18.63
C LEU A 162 14.75 10.26 -18.84
N ALA A 163 14.24 9.19 -18.23
CA ALA A 163 14.78 7.85 -18.37
C ALA A 163 13.66 6.83 -18.55
N VAL A 164 14.02 5.65 -19.05
CA VAL A 164 13.11 4.54 -19.27
C VAL A 164 13.53 3.32 -18.46
N ARG A 165 12.55 2.55 -18.01
CA ARG A 165 12.72 1.22 -17.42
C ARG A 165 11.79 0.24 -18.09
N PHE A 166 12.28 -0.98 -18.26
CA PHE A 166 11.53 -2.10 -18.78
C PHE A 166 11.57 -3.27 -17.80
N ALA A 167 10.42 -3.94 -17.61
CA ALA A 167 10.37 -5.30 -17.10
C ALA A 167 9.82 -6.22 -18.21
N LEU A 168 10.63 -7.20 -18.62
CA LEU A 168 10.32 -8.15 -19.68
C LEU A 168 10.12 -9.54 -19.09
N ARG A 169 8.87 -9.99 -19.01
CA ARG A 169 8.49 -11.32 -18.49
C ARG A 169 8.20 -12.27 -19.65
N TRP A 170 9.03 -13.30 -19.78
CA TRP A 170 9.07 -14.23 -20.90
C TRP A 170 8.56 -15.63 -20.54
N TYR A 171 7.59 -16.14 -21.29
CA TYR A 171 7.07 -17.50 -21.20
C TYR A 171 7.51 -18.31 -22.44
N PRO A 172 8.69 -18.95 -22.39
CA PRO A 172 9.30 -19.58 -23.56
C PRO A 172 8.45 -20.67 -24.21
N ALA A 173 7.78 -21.49 -23.40
CA ALA A 173 6.96 -22.59 -23.91
C ALA A 173 5.65 -22.13 -24.59
N LEU A 174 5.25 -20.87 -24.40
CA LEU A 174 3.99 -20.33 -24.92
C LEU A 174 4.21 -19.31 -26.03
N ASP A 175 5.47 -18.97 -26.33
CA ASP A 175 5.83 -17.87 -27.20
C ASP A 175 5.04 -16.58 -26.87
N LYS A 176 5.04 -16.20 -25.59
CA LYS A 176 4.41 -14.96 -25.08
C LYS A 176 5.32 -14.20 -24.13
N ALA A 177 5.33 -12.88 -24.26
CA ALA A 177 6.07 -11.99 -23.35
C ALA A 177 5.21 -10.83 -22.89
N ARG A 178 5.27 -10.49 -21.60
CA ARG A 178 4.72 -9.23 -21.06
C ARG A 178 5.83 -8.21 -20.97
N ILE A 179 5.54 -6.99 -21.41
CA ILE A 179 6.47 -5.86 -21.41
C ILE A 179 5.84 -4.76 -20.57
N ASP A 180 6.49 -4.39 -19.48
CA ASP A 180 6.17 -3.20 -18.70
C ASP A 180 7.15 -2.10 -19.05
N LEU A 181 6.65 -1.01 -19.60
CA LEU A 181 7.42 0.19 -19.91
C LEU A 181 7.09 1.25 -18.88
N THR A 182 8.09 1.73 -18.15
CA THR A 182 7.99 2.91 -17.27
C THR A 182 8.83 4.05 -17.83
N VAL A 183 8.27 5.25 -17.88
CA VAL A 183 9.02 6.50 -18.14
C VAL A 183 9.11 7.32 -16.87
N GLU A 184 10.30 7.82 -16.56
CA GLU A 184 10.60 8.50 -15.32
C GLU A 184 11.15 9.91 -15.54
N ASN A 185 10.72 10.84 -14.69
CA ASN A 185 11.28 12.19 -14.55
C ASN A 185 11.63 12.41 -13.08
N ASN A 186 12.52 11.58 -12.51
CA ASN A 186 12.58 11.39 -11.05
C ASN A 186 13.98 11.30 -10.42
N TRP A 187 15.03 11.72 -11.14
CA TRP A 187 16.36 11.80 -10.55
C TRP A 187 16.38 12.78 -9.39
N ALA A 188 16.75 12.29 -8.20
CA ALA A 188 16.65 13.02 -6.96
C ALA A 188 17.55 14.26 -6.89
N PHE A 189 18.73 14.19 -7.50
CA PHE A 189 19.77 15.23 -7.43
C PHE A 189 20.13 15.83 -8.79
N GLU A 190 19.33 15.58 -9.83
CA GLU A 190 19.55 16.23 -11.13
C GLU A 190 19.22 17.72 -11.03
N PRO A 191 20.14 18.64 -11.41
CA PRO A 191 19.91 20.08 -11.32
C PRO A 191 18.71 20.55 -12.15
N ALA A 192 18.04 21.61 -11.69
CA ALA A 192 16.92 22.25 -12.38
C ALA A 192 15.78 21.28 -12.80
N PRO A 193 15.24 20.47 -11.86
CA PRO A 193 14.06 19.65 -12.12
C PRO A 193 12.88 20.51 -12.60
N ARG A 194 12.07 19.94 -13.47
CA ARG A 194 10.92 20.60 -14.11
C ARG A 194 9.97 19.57 -14.68
N ASN A 195 8.75 20.00 -14.99
CA ASN A 195 7.83 19.23 -15.81
C ASN A 195 8.26 19.27 -17.28
N PHE A 196 7.98 18.20 -18.02
CA PHE A 196 8.20 18.13 -19.47
C PHE A 196 6.88 17.87 -20.19
N THR A 197 6.67 18.52 -21.34
CA THR A 197 5.55 18.22 -22.23
C THR A 197 6.11 17.67 -23.53
N TYR A 198 5.70 16.46 -23.90
CA TYR A 198 6.18 15.78 -25.10
C TYR A 198 5.08 14.98 -25.77
N ASP A 199 5.25 14.69 -27.06
CA ASP A 199 4.46 13.66 -27.73
C ASP A 199 5.14 12.32 -27.52
N VAL A 200 4.42 11.34 -26.99
CA VAL A 200 4.95 9.98 -26.81
C VAL A 200 4.38 9.04 -27.84
N MET A 201 5.25 8.18 -28.37
CA MET A 201 4.90 7.05 -29.22
C MET A 201 5.67 5.82 -28.74
N VAL A 202 4.96 4.70 -28.59
CA VAL A 202 5.55 3.39 -28.28
C VAL A 202 5.17 2.45 -29.40
N THR A 203 6.17 1.81 -29.99
CA THR A 203 5.98 0.81 -31.04
C THR A 203 6.44 -0.56 -30.58
N ARG A 204 5.85 -1.61 -31.15
CA ARG A 204 6.28 -2.99 -31.04
C ARG A 204 6.41 -3.53 -32.47
N GLY A 205 7.65 -3.65 -32.95
CA GLY A 205 7.89 -3.78 -34.39
C GLY A 205 7.40 -2.53 -35.11
N ASP A 206 6.57 -2.72 -36.13
CA ASP A 206 5.95 -1.64 -36.91
C ASP A 206 4.62 -1.14 -36.33
N ASP A 207 4.03 -1.88 -35.36
CA ASP A 207 2.76 -1.51 -34.72
C ASP A 207 2.97 -0.39 -33.70
N THR A 208 2.15 0.66 -33.75
CA THR A 208 2.02 1.62 -32.65
C THR A 208 1.09 1.06 -31.58
N VAL A 209 1.63 0.78 -30.39
CA VAL A 209 0.89 0.19 -29.26
C VAL A 209 0.45 1.22 -28.21
N TYR A 210 1.06 2.40 -28.21
CA TYR A 210 0.60 3.55 -27.43
C TYR A 210 1.06 4.85 -28.08
N SER A 211 0.19 5.86 -28.11
CA SER A 211 0.55 7.21 -28.52
C SER A 211 -0.25 8.24 -27.75
N LYS A 212 0.38 9.33 -27.34
CA LYS A 212 -0.30 10.46 -26.71
C LYS A 212 0.41 11.78 -27.02
N PRO A 213 -0.24 12.71 -27.75
CA PRO A 213 0.32 14.04 -27.95
C PRO A 213 0.21 14.88 -26.68
N GLY A 214 1.14 15.81 -26.49
CA GLY A 214 1.13 16.81 -25.44
C GLY A 214 1.05 16.23 -24.01
N LEU A 215 1.66 15.06 -23.78
CA LEU A 215 1.70 14.49 -22.44
C LEU A 215 2.58 15.36 -21.53
N LEU A 216 1.94 16.05 -20.59
CA LEU A 216 2.62 16.71 -19.49
C LEU A 216 3.07 15.65 -18.47
N HIS A 217 4.37 15.50 -18.27
CA HIS A 217 5.01 14.63 -17.29
C HIS A 217 5.57 15.46 -16.15
N TYR A 218 4.98 15.32 -14.96
CA TYR A 218 5.40 16.09 -13.78
C TYR A 218 6.84 15.73 -13.34
N HIS A 219 7.51 16.68 -12.69
CA HIS A 219 8.77 16.43 -12.00
C HIS A 219 8.58 15.39 -10.88
N HIS A 220 9.61 14.60 -10.60
CA HIS A 220 9.63 13.56 -9.56
C HIS A 220 8.43 12.60 -9.63
N ALA A 221 8.01 12.28 -10.86
CA ALA A 221 6.89 11.41 -11.16
C ALA A 221 7.27 10.39 -12.23
N ARG A 222 6.45 9.36 -12.37
CA ARG A 222 6.60 8.29 -13.35
C ARG A 222 5.25 7.79 -13.83
N TRP A 223 5.24 7.16 -15.00
CA TRP A 223 4.05 6.49 -15.52
C TRP A 223 4.47 5.21 -16.23
N ARG A 224 3.53 4.26 -16.31
CA ARG A 224 3.75 2.99 -17.01
C ARG A 224 2.69 2.69 -18.05
N LYS A 225 3.04 1.81 -18.99
CA LYS A 225 2.10 1.09 -19.86
C LYS A 225 2.54 -0.37 -20.01
N LEU A 226 1.55 -1.25 -20.12
CA LEU A 226 1.74 -2.69 -20.25
C LEU A 226 1.39 -3.15 -21.67
N PHE A 227 2.26 -3.98 -22.23
CA PHE A 227 2.09 -4.57 -23.54
C PHE A 227 2.39 -6.06 -23.51
N TRP A 228 1.96 -6.77 -24.54
CA TRP A 228 2.23 -8.18 -24.71
C TRP A 228 2.71 -8.49 -26.12
N TRP A 229 3.75 -9.31 -26.24
CA TRP A 229 4.05 -10.06 -27.45
C TRP A 229 3.32 -11.42 -27.38
N GLY A 230 2.76 -11.88 -28.50
CA GLY A 230 1.93 -13.10 -28.56
C GLY A 230 0.51 -12.94 -27.98
N GLY A 231 0.07 -11.70 -27.72
CA GLY A 231 -1.26 -11.38 -27.19
C GLY A 231 -1.37 -11.46 -25.67
N ALA A 232 -2.14 -10.54 -25.08
CA ALA A 232 -2.39 -10.51 -23.64
C ALA A 232 -3.40 -11.60 -23.25
N PRO A 233 -3.19 -12.35 -22.15
CA PRO A 233 -4.20 -13.28 -21.65
C PRO A 233 -5.40 -12.49 -21.10
N ALA A 234 -6.60 -12.87 -21.53
CA ALA A 234 -7.84 -12.39 -20.94
C ALA A 234 -8.14 -13.22 -19.68
N LEU A 235 -7.39 -12.94 -18.62
CA LEU A 235 -7.36 -13.72 -17.37
C LEU A 235 -7.62 -12.83 -16.16
N HIS A 236 -8.52 -13.30 -15.29
CA HIS A 236 -8.68 -12.80 -13.94
C HIS A 236 -8.27 -13.88 -12.93
N VAL A 237 -7.35 -13.54 -12.03
CA VAL A 237 -6.93 -14.41 -10.94
C VAL A 237 -7.76 -14.07 -9.70
N ARG A 238 -8.60 -15.02 -9.28
CA ARG A 238 -9.37 -14.94 -8.06
C ARG A 238 -8.65 -15.66 -6.93
N HIS A 239 -7.98 -14.87 -6.10
CA HIS A 239 -7.28 -15.37 -4.93
C HIS A 239 -8.27 -15.90 -3.87
N ASP A 240 -7.78 -16.75 -2.96
CA ASP A 240 -8.55 -17.17 -1.81
C ASP A 240 -8.44 -16.13 -0.70
N THR A 241 -9.46 -15.27 -0.58
CA THR A 241 -9.53 -14.20 0.42
C THR A 241 -9.34 -14.70 1.85
N ARG A 242 -9.92 -15.86 2.20
CA ARG A 242 -9.78 -16.46 3.53
C ARG A 242 -8.32 -16.75 3.82
N GLN A 243 -7.63 -17.36 2.86
CA GLN A 243 -6.21 -17.67 2.99
C GLN A 243 -5.34 -16.41 3.08
N LEU A 244 -5.62 -15.39 2.26
CA LEU A 244 -4.88 -14.13 2.29
C LEU A 244 -5.00 -13.46 3.66
N ILE A 245 -6.20 -13.41 4.24
CA ILE A 245 -6.45 -12.84 5.56
C ILE A 245 -5.86 -13.72 6.67
N ALA A 246 -6.00 -15.05 6.58
CA ALA A 246 -5.48 -16.01 7.56
C ALA A 246 -3.94 -16.00 7.63
N SER A 247 -3.25 -15.60 6.55
CA SER A 247 -1.79 -15.42 6.55
C SER A 247 -1.29 -14.30 7.47
N MET A 248 -2.19 -13.45 7.98
CA MET A 248 -1.91 -12.21 8.72
C MET A 248 -1.19 -11.11 7.90
N ALA A 249 -0.95 -11.32 6.61
CA ALA A 249 -0.40 -10.29 5.72
C ALA A 249 -1.39 -9.16 5.42
N LEU A 250 -2.69 -9.39 5.63
CA LEU A 250 -3.75 -8.40 5.51
C LEU A 250 -4.57 -8.33 6.80
N PRO A 251 -5.14 -7.16 7.14
CA PRO A 251 -6.07 -7.04 8.25
C PRO A 251 -7.23 -8.02 8.15
N ASN A 252 -7.82 -8.38 9.29
CA ASN A 252 -8.99 -9.25 9.35
C ASN A 252 -10.28 -8.52 8.93
N TYR A 253 -10.38 -8.22 7.63
CA TYR A 253 -11.58 -7.66 7.04
C TYR A 253 -12.75 -8.63 7.20
N ASP A 254 -13.94 -8.09 7.48
CA ASP A 254 -15.16 -8.86 7.73
C ASP A 254 -15.61 -9.58 6.46
N GLN A 255 -15.37 -10.88 6.42
CA GLN A 255 -15.67 -11.72 5.26
C GLN A 255 -17.18 -11.99 5.08
N SER A 256 -18.02 -11.55 6.02
CA SER A 256 -19.48 -11.56 5.85
C SER A 256 -19.99 -10.38 5.02
N VAL A 257 -19.15 -9.36 4.77
CA VAL A 257 -19.53 -8.21 3.96
C VAL A 257 -19.68 -8.61 2.49
N VAL A 258 -20.89 -8.42 1.97
CA VAL A 258 -21.19 -8.56 0.55
C VAL A 258 -21.00 -7.21 -0.14
N VAL A 259 -20.07 -7.13 -1.08
CA VAL A 259 -19.83 -5.90 -1.87
C VAL A 259 -21.06 -5.60 -2.72
N ASP A 260 -21.54 -4.35 -2.66
CA ASP A 260 -22.68 -3.91 -3.44
C ASP A 260 -22.32 -3.84 -4.94
N GLY A 261 -22.99 -4.65 -5.75
CA GLY A 261 -22.75 -4.73 -7.18
C GLY A 261 -23.09 -3.45 -7.94
N SER A 262 -24.09 -2.68 -7.49
CA SER A 262 -24.50 -1.40 -8.09
C SER A 262 -23.49 -0.30 -7.78
N ARG A 263 -22.97 -0.26 -6.54
CA ARG A 263 -21.88 0.62 -6.13
C ARG A 263 -20.64 0.38 -6.98
N LEU A 264 -20.26 -0.88 -7.14
CA LEU A 264 -19.10 -1.26 -7.95
C LEU A 264 -19.30 -0.93 -9.43
N SER A 265 -20.50 -1.17 -9.99
CA SER A 265 -20.85 -0.72 -11.35
C SER A 265 -20.69 0.79 -11.50
N GLY A 266 -21.14 1.59 -10.54
CA GLY A 266 -20.99 3.05 -10.57
C GLY A 266 -19.53 3.50 -10.51
N MET A 267 -18.70 2.86 -9.68
CA MET A 267 -17.26 3.14 -9.61
C MET A 267 -16.56 2.81 -10.94
N HIS A 268 -16.88 1.65 -11.51
CA HIS A 268 -16.31 1.18 -12.78
C HIS A 268 -16.76 2.04 -13.97
N ALA A 269 -18.05 2.40 -14.05
CA ALA A 269 -18.54 3.34 -15.05
C ALA A 269 -17.83 4.70 -14.96
N GLY A 270 -17.50 5.14 -13.74
CA GLY A 270 -16.70 6.33 -13.50
C GLY A 270 -15.22 6.20 -13.88
N TRP A 271 -14.69 5.00 -14.14
CA TRP A 271 -13.29 4.74 -14.48
C TRP A 271 -13.00 5.02 -15.96
N ASN A 272 -12.92 6.30 -16.32
CA ASN A 272 -12.63 6.71 -17.69
C ASN A 272 -11.95 8.09 -17.75
N GLY A 273 -11.46 8.46 -18.93
CA GLY A 273 -10.99 9.81 -19.25
C GLY A 273 -9.63 10.17 -18.64
N PRO A 274 -9.32 11.46 -18.47
CA PRO A 274 -7.97 11.91 -18.09
C PRO A 274 -7.45 11.37 -16.75
N LYS A 275 -8.33 10.94 -15.84
CA LYS A 275 -7.91 10.38 -14.55
C LYS A 275 -7.35 8.97 -14.65
N THR A 276 -7.58 8.24 -15.74
CA THR A 276 -7.08 6.88 -15.98
C THR A 276 -5.82 6.84 -16.86
N GLU A 277 -5.41 8.00 -17.41
CA GLU A 277 -4.21 8.13 -18.24
C GLU A 277 -2.98 8.52 -17.42
N PRO A 278 -1.75 8.43 -17.98
CA PRO A 278 -0.54 8.95 -17.34
C PRO A 278 -0.73 10.36 -16.77
N MET A 279 -0.22 10.55 -15.53
CA MET A 279 -0.40 11.72 -14.66
C MET A 279 -1.81 11.92 -14.06
N GLY A 280 -2.76 11.03 -14.39
CA GLY A 280 -4.04 10.88 -13.69
C GLY A 280 -3.87 10.24 -12.30
N THR A 281 -4.95 10.21 -11.51
CA THR A 281 -4.93 9.77 -10.10
C THR A 281 -5.85 8.57 -9.82
N GLY A 282 -6.44 8.00 -10.86
CA GLY A 282 -7.39 6.89 -10.74
C GLY A 282 -8.56 7.23 -9.81
N MET A 283 -8.77 6.39 -8.80
CA MET A 283 -9.81 6.57 -7.79
C MET A 283 -9.39 7.46 -6.62
N ALA A 284 -8.10 7.76 -6.48
CA ALA A 284 -7.59 8.54 -5.36
C ALA A 284 -7.80 10.04 -5.57
N LEU A 285 -7.94 10.76 -4.45
CA LEU A 285 -8.12 12.21 -4.48
C LEU A 285 -6.82 12.91 -4.89
N ARG A 286 -6.92 13.76 -5.89
CA ARG A 286 -5.78 14.48 -6.47
C ARG A 286 -4.94 15.26 -5.44
N ALA A 287 -5.61 16.00 -4.57
CA ALA A 287 -4.98 16.75 -3.49
C ALA A 287 -5.23 16.01 -2.17
N MET A 288 -4.29 15.16 -1.77
CA MET A 288 -4.37 14.36 -0.54
C MET A 288 -4.68 15.20 0.72
N PRO A 289 -4.11 16.42 0.92
CA PRO A 289 -4.42 17.25 2.10
C PRO A 289 -5.87 17.69 2.27
N THR A 290 -6.73 17.51 1.27
CA THR A 290 -8.14 17.94 1.32
C THR A 290 -8.83 17.33 2.53
N THR A 291 -9.65 18.09 3.25
CA THR A 291 -10.35 17.59 4.45
C THR A 291 -11.59 16.77 4.10
N GLY A 292 -11.98 15.83 4.97
CA GLY A 292 -13.24 15.08 4.88
C GLY A 292 -13.05 13.57 4.92
N GLY A 293 -14.14 12.84 5.18
CA GLY A 293 -14.19 11.39 5.04
C GLY A 293 -14.06 11.00 3.57
N ARG A 294 -13.21 10.01 3.27
CA ARG A 294 -12.92 9.60 1.88
C ARG A 294 -12.71 8.09 1.76
N PRO A 295 -13.08 7.50 0.62
CA PRO A 295 -12.88 6.08 0.36
C PRO A 295 -11.40 5.72 0.14
N ASP A 296 -10.50 6.69 -0.03
CA ASP A 296 -9.06 6.44 -0.21
C ASP A 296 -8.26 6.42 1.10
N ILE A 297 -8.92 6.57 2.26
CA ILE A 297 -8.33 6.51 3.60
C ILE A 297 -8.69 5.17 4.26
N GLY A 298 -7.67 4.45 4.74
CA GLY A 298 -7.83 3.18 5.46
C GLY A 298 -6.53 2.37 5.46
N LEU A 299 -6.53 1.19 6.09
CA LEU A 299 -5.42 0.24 5.92
C LEU A 299 -5.37 -0.27 4.47
N LEU A 300 -6.53 -0.47 3.86
CA LEU A 300 -6.72 -0.50 2.41
C LEU A 300 -7.73 0.58 2.02
N PRO A 301 -7.60 1.22 0.84
CA PRO A 301 -8.66 2.06 0.30
C PRO A 301 -9.89 1.20 -0.05
N GLY A 302 -11.07 1.81 -0.06
CA GLY A 302 -12.36 1.13 -0.19
C GLY A 302 -12.46 0.24 -1.44
N TRP A 303 -11.92 0.68 -2.59
CA TRP A 303 -11.90 -0.14 -3.80
C TRP A 303 -10.99 -1.38 -3.68
N ALA A 304 -9.90 -1.29 -2.92
CA ALA A 304 -9.00 -2.41 -2.67
C ALA A 304 -9.59 -3.38 -1.65
N ALA A 305 -10.27 -2.88 -0.62
CA ALA A 305 -11.03 -3.70 0.32
C ALA A 305 -12.22 -4.41 -0.36
N MET A 306 -12.93 -3.73 -1.28
CA MET A 306 -13.94 -4.37 -2.15
C MET A 306 -13.34 -5.46 -3.03
N TYR A 307 -12.15 -5.24 -3.61
CA TYR A 307 -11.48 -6.28 -4.37
C TYR A 307 -11.09 -7.47 -3.50
N LEU A 308 -10.54 -7.23 -2.30
CA LEU A 308 -10.20 -8.29 -1.35
C LEU A 308 -11.43 -9.13 -0.99
N LEU A 309 -12.56 -8.51 -0.68
CA LEU A 309 -13.75 -9.21 -0.19
C LEU A 309 -14.58 -9.86 -1.31
N GLY A 310 -14.70 -9.22 -2.47
CA GLY A 310 -15.51 -9.72 -3.58
C GLY A 310 -14.72 -10.48 -4.65
N MET A 311 -13.42 -10.22 -4.78
CA MET A 311 -12.58 -10.67 -5.90
C MET A 311 -13.18 -10.36 -7.29
N ASP A 312 -13.98 -9.29 -7.40
CA ASP A 312 -14.63 -8.88 -8.64
C ASP A 312 -13.62 -8.28 -9.62
N PRO A 313 -13.65 -8.63 -10.92
CA PRO A 313 -12.71 -8.12 -11.92
C PRO A 313 -12.78 -6.60 -12.11
N ARG A 314 -13.93 -5.95 -11.89
CA ARG A 314 -14.05 -4.49 -11.93
C ARG A 314 -13.31 -3.85 -10.77
N ALA A 315 -13.45 -4.40 -9.56
CA ALA A 315 -12.72 -3.93 -8.39
C ALA A 315 -11.20 -4.14 -8.54
N ARG A 316 -10.80 -5.24 -9.20
CA ARG A 316 -9.40 -5.47 -9.60
C ARG A 316 -8.88 -4.38 -10.52
N GLU A 317 -9.62 -4.01 -11.57
CA GLU A 317 -9.22 -2.96 -12.51
C GLU A 317 -9.04 -1.61 -11.79
N LEU A 318 -10.01 -1.23 -10.94
CA LEU A 318 -9.90 0.01 -10.15
C LEU A 318 -8.70 -0.02 -9.21
N THR A 319 -8.42 -1.16 -8.58
CA THR A 319 -7.33 -1.32 -7.62
C THR A 319 -5.97 -1.26 -8.29
N LEU A 320 -5.73 -2.11 -9.30
CA LEU A 320 -4.45 -2.16 -10.00
C LEU A 320 -4.23 -0.90 -10.86
N GLY A 321 -5.28 -0.42 -11.53
CA GLY A 321 -5.20 0.80 -12.34
C GLY A 321 -4.92 2.04 -11.50
N THR A 322 -5.50 2.16 -10.30
CA THR A 322 -5.17 3.28 -9.40
C THR A 322 -3.73 3.15 -8.88
N ALA A 323 -3.25 1.94 -8.63
CA ALA A 323 -1.87 1.69 -8.22
C ALA A 323 -0.86 1.96 -9.33
N ASP A 324 -1.19 1.68 -10.60
CA ASP A 324 -0.38 2.06 -11.76
C ASP A 324 -0.19 3.59 -11.85
N LEU A 325 -1.19 4.34 -11.39
CA LEU A 325 -1.22 5.80 -11.39
C LEU A 325 -0.67 6.44 -10.09
N ALA A 326 -0.23 5.65 -9.12
CA ALA A 326 0.45 6.15 -7.91
C ALA A 326 1.74 6.93 -8.25
N GLY A 327 2.35 6.62 -9.40
CA GLY A 327 3.49 7.31 -10.00
C GLY A 327 3.27 8.79 -10.33
N SER A 328 2.01 9.24 -10.37
CA SER A 328 1.62 10.57 -10.83
C SER A 328 1.84 11.71 -9.83
N TRP A 329 2.21 11.40 -8.58
CA TRP A 329 2.58 12.42 -7.59
C TRP A 329 4.09 12.72 -7.62
N SER A 330 4.44 13.99 -7.40
CA SER A 330 5.83 14.48 -7.43
C SER A 330 6.61 14.14 -6.15
N MET A 331 6.72 12.84 -5.90
CA MET A 331 7.19 12.24 -4.66
C MET A 331 8.28 11.17 -4.88
N HIS A 332 8.57 10.84 -6.15
CA HIS A 332 9.53 9.82 -6.55
C HIS A 332 10.91 10.45 -6.66
N TYR A 333 11.82 10.11 -5.74
CA TYR A 333 13.20 10.57 -5.74
C TYR A 333 14.08 9.34 -5.90
N ARG A 334 14.71 9.19 -7.07
CA ARG A 334 15.57 8.06 -7.39
C ARG A 334 17.03 8.46 -7.32
N ASP A 335 17.85 7.65 -6.65
CA ASP A 335 19.29 7.80 -6.68
C ASP A 335 19.83 7.24 -8.01
N ARG A 336 20.45 8.09 -8.82
CA ARG A 336 21.05 7.70 -10.11
C ARG A 336 22.16 6.65 -9.93
N ARG A 337 22.90 6.68 -8.81
CA ARG A 337 24.01 5.75 -8.54
C ARG A 337 23.54 4.32 -8.33
N THR A 338 22.49 4.13 -7.54
CA THR A 338 21.97 2.79 -7.20
C THR A 338 20.86 2.35 -8.14
N GLY A 339 20.22 3.30 -8.82
CA GLY A 339 19.03 3.05 -9.61
C GLY A 339 17.80 2.71 -8.77
N LEU A 340 17.81 2.95 -7.44
CA LEU A 340 16.74 2.66 -6.48
C LEU A 340 16.15 3.96 -5.91
N PRO A 341 14.97 3.92 -5.23
CA PRO A 341 14.54 5.02 -4.38
C PRO A 341 15.67 5.53 -3.47
N VAL A 342 15.80 6.85 -3.34
CA VAL A 342 16.78 7.45 -2.41
C VAL A 342 16.54 6.94 -0.99
N SER A 343 17.61 6.79 -0.22
CA SER A 343 17.50 6.27 1.14
C SER A 343 18.21 7.11 2.18
N LEU A 344 17.58 7.25 3.34
CA LEU A 344 18.12 7.96 4.50
C LEU A 344 19.41 7.34 5.06
N LEU A 345 19.71 6.08 4.73
CA LEU A 345 20.99 5.48 5.10
C LEU A 345 22.15 5.97 4.24
N ASP A 346 21.87 6.35 2.99
CA ASP A 346 22.87 6.89 2.06
C ASP A 346 22.93 8.42 2.15
N TYR A 347 21.78 9.08 2.31
CA TYR A 347 21.65 10.55 2.41
C TYR A 347 20.86 10.95 3.67
N PRO A 348 21.46 10.84 4.86
CA PRO A 348 20.78 11.07 6.13
C PRO A 348 20.20 12.48 6.33
N TYR A 349 20.78 13.48 5.66
CA TYR A 349 20.42 14.89 5.72
C TYR A 349 19.62 15.36 4.49
N MET A 350 19.21 14.45 3.59
CA MET A 350 18.41 14.84 2.43
C MET A 350 17.10 15.55 2.82
N THR A 351 16.72 16.61 2.12
CA THR A 351 15.47 17.29 2.47
C THR A 351 14.90 18.17 1.36
N ARG A 352 13.56 18.30 1.41
CA ARG A 352 12.78 19.29 0.65
C ARG A 352 12.37 20.51 1.51
N LEU A 353 12.62 20.45 2.82
CA LEU A 353 12.19 21.44 3.80
C LEU A 353 13.40 22.04 4.51
N GLY A 354 13.19 23.15 5.23
CA GLY A 354 14.25 23.78 6.02
C GLY A 354 15.21 24.62 5.19
N THR A 355 16.45 24.72 5.67
CA THR A 355 17.51 25.57 5.12
C THR A 355 18.65 24.72 4.54
N PRO A 356 19.50 25.29 3.66
CA PRO A 356 20.67 24.59 3.15
C PRO A 356 21.63 24.07 4.25
N GLY A 357 21.64 24.70 5.43
CA GLY A 357 22.43 24.26 6.57
C GLY A 357 21.97 22.92 7.14
N ASP A 358 20.65 22.67 7.16
CA ASP A 358 20.06 21.42 7.67
C ASP A 358 20.43 20.21 6.80
N ALA A 359 20.73 20.46 5.53
CA ALA A 359 21.08 19.44 4.54
C ALA A 359 22.58 19.14 4.48
N ARG A 360 23.41 19.82 5.29
CA ARG A 360 24.86 19.62 5.26
C ARG A 360 25.24 18.41 6.10
N ASN A 361 25.78 17.38 5.45
CA ASN A 361 26.27 16.21 6.14
C ASN A 361 27.59 16.52 6.85
N PRO A 362 27.65 16.47 8.20
CA PRO A 362 28.85 16.81 8.95
C PRO A 362 29.98 15.79 8.76
N ALA A 363 29.67 14.54 8.39
CA ALA A 363 30.68 13.51 8.16
C ALA A 363 31.40 13.67 6.81
N THR A 364 30.70 14.18 5.79
CA THR A 364 31.27 14.32 4.43
C THR A 364 31.55 15.77 4.03
N GLY A 365 30.99 16.74 4.77
CA GLY A 365 31.03 18.16 4.44
C GLY A 365 30.14 18.57 3.26
N LYS A 366 29.48 17.62 2.58
CA LYS A 366 28.68 17.81 1.36
C LYS A 366 27.22 18.16 1.69
N SER A 367 26.57 18.89 0.78
CA SER A 367 25.13 19.13 0.84
C SER A 367 24.36 17.95 0.26
N GLU A 368 23.29 17.56 0.94
CA GLU A 368 22.30 16.58 0.49
C GLU A 368 20.95 17.25 0.17
N LEU A 369 20.95 18.57 -0.02
CA LEU A 369 19.75 19.32 -0.38
C LEU A 369 19.27 18.92 -1.77
N PHE A 370 17.98 18.62 -1.91
CA PHE A 370 17.42 18.37 -3.24
C PHE A 370 17.46 19.66 -4.09
N PRO A 371 17.79 19.58 -5.39
CA PRO A 371 17.86 20.75 -6.25
C PRO A 371 16.55 21.52 -6.34
N ALA A 372 16.64 22.85 -6.35
CA ALA A 372 15.50 23.71 -6.60
C ALA A 372 15.04 23.58 -8.07
N CYS A 373 13.74 23.74 -8.29
CA CYS A 373 13.15 23.72 -9.62
C CYS A 373 13.79 24.75 -10.56
N ALA A 374 13.82 24.45 -11.86
CA ALA A 374 14.45 25.30 -12.88
C ALA A 374 14.00 26.77 -12.82
N ARG A 375 12.75 26.99 -12.41
CA ARG A 375 12.14 28.27 -12.03
C ARG A 375 10.90 28.00 -11.15
N PRO A 376 10.34 28.99 -10.43
CA PRO A 376 9.28 28.76 -9.43
C PRO A 376 8.05 28.00 -9.94
N ASP A 377 7.64 28.19 -11.19
CA ASP A 377 6.48 27.57 -11.83
C ASP A 377 6.79 26.24 -12.54
N ALA A 378 8.08 25.92 -12.77
CA ALA A 378 8.48 24.78 -13.61
C ALA A 378 8.10 23.41 -13.05
N CYS A 379 7.87 23.32 -11.74
CA CYS A 379 7.47 22.10 -11.04
C CYS A 379 5.99 22.11 -10.63
N LYS A 380 5.18 23.06 -11.12
CA LYS A 380 3.78 23.15 -10.69
C LYS A 380 3.02 21.89 -11.09
N THR A 381 2.46 21.19 -10.10
CA THR A 381 1.61 20.01 -10.30
C THR A 381 0.29 20.20 -9.57
N PRO A 382 -0.85 19.74 -10.14
CA PRO A 382 -2.12 19.74 -9.45
C PRO A 382 -2.22 18.56 -8.45
N ASN A 383 -1.37 17.54 -8.58
CA ASN A 383 -1.34 16.37 -7.71
C ASN A 383 -0.54 16.71 -6.44
N ARG A 384 -1.24 16.93 -5.32
CA ARG A 384 -0.61 17.26 -4.03
C ARG A 384 -0.56 16.02 -3.15
N HIS A 385 0.64 15.52 -2.91
CA HIS A 385 0.91 14.40 -2.02
C HIS A 385 1.00 14.86 -0.57
N ASP A 386 0.68 13.96 0.35
CA ASP A 386 0.66 14.20 1.80
C ASP A 386 0.77 12.88 2.56
N VAL A 387 1.61 12.83 3.59
CA VAL A 387 1.73 11.64 4.45
C VAL A 387 0.45 11.44 5.26
N SER A 388 -0.16 12.53 5.73
CA SER A 388 -1.34 12.51 6.61
C SER A 388 -2.63 11.99 5.95
N HIS A 389 -2.60 11.78 4.64
CA HIS A 389 -3.77 11.44 3.84
C HIS A 389 -3.44 10.44 2.72
N GLN A 390 -2.31 9.78 2.82
CA GLN A 390 -1.78 8.87 1.82
C GLN A 390 -2.62 7.58 1.70
N PRO A 391 -3.20 7.29 0.53
CA PRO A 391 -3.83 6.01 0.25
C PRO A 391 -2.82 4.85 0.27
N ALA A 392 -3.26 3.66 0.66
CA ALA A 392 -2.46 2.44 0.47
C ALA A 392 -2.56 1.98 -0.98
N PHE A 393 -1.66 2.47 -1.83
CA PHE A 393 -1.70 2.19 -3.28
C PHE A 393 -1.22 0.78 -3.62
N SER A 394 -0.01 0.42 -3.21
CA SER A 394 0.76 -0.61 -3.93
C SER A 394 1.01 -1.89 -3.13
N TYR A 395 0.74 -1.92 -1.83
CA TYR A 395 0.93 -3.11 -1.00
C TYR A 395 0.08 -4.30 -1.46
N LEU A 396 -1.25 -4.15 -1.52
CA LEU A 396 -2.14 -5.21 -2.00
C LEU A 396 -1.87 -5.58 -3.48
N PRO A 397 -1.71 -4.62 -4.42
CA PRO A 397 -1.29 -4.94 -5.78
C PRO A 397 -0.01 -5.77 -5.87
N TYR A 398 1.06 -5.42 -5.13
CA TYR A 398 2.29 -6.20 -5.14
C TYR A 398 2.08 -7.59 -4.54
N LEU A 399 1.38 -7.66 -3.41
CA LEU A 399 1.05 -8.91 -2.72
C LEU A 399 0.37 -9.91 -3.66
N LEU A 400 -0.58 -9.46 -4.48
CA LEU A 400 -1.39 -10.31 -5.37
C LEU A 400 -0.77 -10.54 -6.74
N THR A 401 0.06 -9.63 -7.26
CA THR A 401 0.59 -9.75 -8.64
C THR A 401 2.06 -10.19 -8.69
N GLY A 402 2.84 -9.92 -7.65
CA GLY A 402 4.29 -10.08 -7.68
C GLY A 402 5.01 -9.11 -8.63
N ASP A 403 4.31 -8.09 -9.14
CA ASP A 403 4.84 -7.15 -10.11
C ASP A 403 5.87 -6.19 -9.48
N HIS A 404 7.06 -6.13 -10.07
CA HIS A 404 8.14 -5.27 -9.60
C HIS A 404 7.74 -3.79 -9.54
N TYR A 405 6.91 -3.30 -10.47
CA TYR A 405 6.47 -1.90 -10.45
C TYR A 405 5.76 -1.57 -9.14
N HIS A 406 4.80 -2.39 -8.70
CA HIS A 406 4.07 -2.13 -7.46
C HIS A 406 4.94 -2.25 -6.21
N LEU A 407 5.93 -3.15 -6.20
CA LEU A 407 6.94 -3.15 -5.13
C LEU A 407 7.70 -1.84 -5.09
N GLU A 408 8.20 -1.38 -6.23
CA GLU A 408 9.01 -0.16 -6.28
C GLU A 408 8.20 1.09 -5.93
N GLU A 409 6.93 1.16 -6.34
CA GLU A 409 6.01 2.21 -5.89
C GLU A 409 5.82 2.20 -4.37
N LEU A 410 5.63 1.03 -3.76
CA LEU A 410 5.55 0.90 -2.30
C LEU A 410 6.83 1.42 -1.63
N GLN A 411 8.00 1.11 -2.21
CA GLN A 411 9.29 1.56 -1.70
C GLN A 411 9.49 3.08 -1.86
N PHE A 412 9.03 3.68 -2.96
CA PHE A 412 9.04 5.13 -3.13
C PHE A 412 8.19 5.82 -2.06
N TRP A 413 6.93 5.41 -1.90
CA TRP A 413 6.02 5.95 -0.89
C TRP A 413 6.59 5.82 0.52
N ALA A 414 7.12 4.65 0.89
CA ALA A 414 7.75 4.46 2.19
C ALA A 414 8.99 5.33 2.40
N MET A 415 9.83 5.54 1.37
CA MET A 415 10.99 6.44 1.50
C MET A 415 10.57 7.90 1.63
N TYR A 416 9.57 8.33 0.88
CA TYR A 416 9.02 9.68 1.02
C TYR A 416 8.47 9.94 2.41
N ASP A 417 7.69 9.02 2.96
CA ASP A 417 7.12 9.16 4.31
C ASP A 417 8.18 9.46 5.35
N VAL A 418 9.35 8.82 5.24
CA VAL A 418 10.43 8.97 6.22
C VAL A 418 11.33 10.18 5.97
N PHE A 419 11.46 10.70 4.74
CA PHE A 419 12.24 11.92 4.46
C PHE A 419 11.40 13.20 4.32
N ALA A 420 10.07 13.11 4.32
CA ALA A 420 9.16 14.25 4.10
C ALA A 420 9.33 15.36 5.14
N SER A 421 9.81 15.03 6.34
CA SER A 421 10.13 16.01 7.40
C SER A 421 11.61 16.45 7.36
N ASN A 422 11.88 17.64 7.92
CA ASN A 422 13.24 18.18 8.01
C ASN A 422 14.15 17.22 8.82
N PRO A 423 15.42 17.00 8.41
CA PRO A 423 16.32 16.00 8.98
C PRO A 423 16.41 16.02 10.51
N GLY A 424 16.51 17.21 11.12
CA GLY A 424 16.66 17.33 12.57
C GLY A 424 15.49 16.72 13.34
N TYR A 425 14.25 16.95 12.90
CA TYR A 425 13.06 16.45 13.59
C TYR A 425 12.88 14.92 13.48
N ARG A 426 13.32 14.34 12.35
CA ARG A 426 13.33 12.88 12.12
C ARG A 426 14.60 12.18 12.62
N GLU A 427 15.46 12.88 13.36
CA GLU A 427 16.76 12.38 13.83
C GLU A 427 17.61 11.79 12.69
N ASN A 428 17.66 12.54 11.58
CA ASN A 428 18.43 12.25 10.39
C ASN A 428 18.11 10.82 9.88
N ARG A 429 19.12 9.95 9.83
CA ARG A 429 18.99 8.58 9.29
C ARG A 429 17.91 7.71 9.94
N LYS A 430 17.50 8.04 11.17
CA LYS A 430 16.47 7.26 11.89
C LYS A 430 15.09 7.38 11.25
N GLY A 431 14.83 8.43 10.47
CA GLY A 431 13.57 8.59 9.74
C GLY A 431 12.34 8.59 10.64
N LEU A 432 12.43 9.19 11.84
CA LEU A 432 11.34 9.16 12.81
C LEU A 432 10.13 9.95 12.32
N LEU A 433 8.96 9.31 12.37
CA LEU A 433 7.68 9.87 11.92
C LEU A 433 7.03 10.78 12.98
N LYS A 434 7.57 10.82 14.21
CA LYS A 434 7.07 11.65 15.33
C LYS A 434 6.75 13.13 15.04
N PRO A 435 7.38 13.80 14.05
CA PRO A 435 7.04 15.19 13.72
C PRO A 435 5.70 15.34 12.98
N GLU A 436 5.15 14.27 12.40
CA GLU A 436 3.92 14.32 11.63
C GLU A 436 2.66 14.48 12.49
N GLN A 437 1.52 14.79 11.84
CA GLN A 437 0.21 14.63 12.49
C GLN A 437 -0.01 13.16 12.90
N VAL A 438 -0.86 12.89 13.89
CA VAL A 438 -1.05 11.51 14.39
C VAL A 438 -1.51 10.56 13.27
N ARG A 439 -2.36 11.02 12.34
CA ARG A 439 -2.72 10.24 11.16
C ARG A 439 -1.57 10.08 10.15
N GLY A 440 -0.68 11.07 10.02
CA GLY A 440 0.54 10.94 9.20
C GLY A 440 1.53 9.94 9.78
N GLN A 441 1.70 9.96 11.11
CA GLN A 441 2.42 8.93 11.84
C GLN A 441 1.82 7.54 11.58
N ALA A 442 0.49 7.42 11.60
CA ALA A 442 -0.21 6.17 11.32
C ALA A 442 0.05 5.64 9.90
N TRP A 443 -0.21 6.46 8.88
CA TRP A 443 -0.10 6.02 7.48
C TRP A 443 1.35 5.84 7.04
N GLY A 444 2.28 6.66 7.54
CA GLY A 444 3.71 6.45 7.34
C GLY A 444 4.18 5.14 7.99
N LEU A 445 3.72 4.81 9.20
CA LEU A 445 4.03 3.53 9.85
C LEU A 445 3.44 2.34 9.09
N ARG A 446 2.20 2.44 8.59
CA ARG A 446 1.57 1.42 7.74
C ARG A 446 2.44 1.14 6.51
N THR A 447 2.71 2.17 5.72
CA THR A 447 3.44 2.03 4.45
C THR A 447 4.91 1.61 4.65
N LEU A 448 5.59 2.12 5.69
CA LEU A 448 6.93 1.68 6.08
C LEU A 448 6.94 0.21 6.55
N GLY A 449 5.95 -0.19 7.34
CA GLY A 449 5.74 -1.57 7.79
C GLY A 449 5.55 -2.55 6.65
N GLU A 450 4.65 -2.21 5.73
CA GLU A 450 4.37 -2.95 4.50
C GLU A 450 5.63 -3.11 3.64
N ALA A 451 6.41 -2.04 3.44
CA ALA A 451 7.68 -2.08 2.71
C ALA A 451 8.73 -2.95 3.41
N ALA A 452 8.85 -2.84 4.74
CA ALA A 452 9.76 -3.67 5.54
C ALA A 452 9.35 -5.15 5.53
N TYR A 453 8.05 -5.46 5.45
CA TYR A 453 7.51 -6.81 5.42
C TYR A 453 7.69 -7.48 4.04
N LEU A 454 7.29 -6.81 2.94
CA LEU A 454 7.25 -7.42 1.61
C LEU A 454 8.48 -7.19 0.72
N THR A 455 9.32 -6.18 0.97
CA THR A 455 10.56 -6.02 0.18
C THR A 455 11.35 -7.34 0.22
N PRO A 456 11.83 -7.87 -0.93
CA PRO A 456 12.51 -9.15 -0.96
C PRO A 456 13.71 -9.20 -0.02
N ASP A 457 13.98 -10.35 0.60
CA ASP A 457 14.98 -10.45 1.67
C ASP A 457 16.40 -10.11 1.17
N THR A 458 16.67 -10.34 -0.11
CA THR A 458 17.95 -10.02 -0.78
C THR A 458 18.02 -8.60 -1.34
N HIS A 459 16.90 -7.86 -1.33
CA HIS A 459 16.85 -6.53 -1.92
C HIS A 459 17.62 -5.50 -1.06
N PRO A 460 18.45 -4.61 -1.64
CA PRO A 460 19.27 -3.67 -0.86
C PRO A 460 18.48 -2.80 0.14
N LEU A 461 17.28 -2.34 -0.25
CA LEU A 461 16.44 -1.51 0.62
C LEU A 461 15.77 -2.27 1.78
N LYS A 462 15.78 -3.61 1.81
CA LYS A 462 15.15 -4.41 2.87
C LYS A 462 15.63 -3.99 4.25
N ARG A 463 16.96 -3.94 4.42
CA ARG A 463 17.61 -3.52 5.67
C ARG A 463 17.25 -2.07 6.02
N HIS A 464 17.10 -1.20 5.04
CA HIS A 464 16.85 0.22 5.26
C HIS A 464 15.46 0.42 5.85
N PHE A 465 14.42 -0.18 5.24
CA PHE A 465 13.06 -0.11 5.79
C PHE A 465 12.94 -0.78 7.16
N ALA A 466 13.57 -1.95 7.34
CA ALA A 466 13.54 -2.65 8.62
C ALA A 466 14.19 -1.82 9.75
N GLN A 467 15.34 -1.19 9.49
CA GLN A 467 16.01 -0.35 10.49
C GLN A 467 15.18 0.88 10.84
N ILE A 468 14.65 1.59 9.84
CA ILE A 468 13.88 2.84 10.08
C ILE A 468 12.57 2.51 10.83
N LEU A 469 11.93 1.38 10.52
CA LEU A 469 10.77 0.90 11.26
C LEU A 469 11.13 0.58 12.71
N ASP A 470 12.24 -0.12 12.92
CA ASP A 470 12.72 -0.50 14.24
C ASP A 470 13.03 0.74 15.10
N ASP A 471 13.72 1.74 14.53
CA ASP A 471 14.01 3.02 15.18
C ASP A 471 12.73 3.77 15.57
N ASN A 472 11.72 3.77 14.69
CA ASN A 472 10.41 4.35 15.00
C ASN A 472 9.72 3.62 16.16
N LEU A 473 9.64 2.29 16.11
CA LEU A 473 9.00 1.49 17.15
C LEU A 473 9.74 1.59 18.49
N ASP A 474 11.07 1.69 18.48
CA ASP A 474 11.86 1.96 19.68
C ASP A 474 11.55 3.32 20.27
N TRP A 475 11.46 4.35 19.43
CA TRP A 475 11.10 5.68 19.88
C TRP A 475 9.71 5.71 20.53
N TYR A 476 8.69 5.11 19.88
CA TYR A 476 7.34 5.06 20.45
C TYR A 476 7.32 4.27 21.77
N ASN A 477 7.96 3.10 21.83
CA ASN A 477 7.99 2.32 23.06
C ASN A 477 8.78 3.00 24.17
N ALA A 478 9.89 3.68 23.86
CA ALA A 478 10.64 4.44 24.86
C ALA A 478 9.87 5.67 25.36
N THR A 479 9.11 6.34 24.48
CA THR A 479 8.33 7.55 24.82
C THR A 479 7.07 7.21 25.61
N TYR A 480 6.43 6.09 25.29
CA TYR A 480 5.10 5.73 25.79
C TYR A 480 5.08 4.42 26.57
N THR A 481 5.25 3.28 25.90
CA THR A 481 4.98 1.96 26.48
C THR A 481 5.87 1.62 27.67
N ARG A 482 7.16 1.92 27.58
CA ARG A 482 8.20 1.67 28.59
C ARG A 482 8.46 2.89 29.48
N ASN A 483 7.69 3.96 29.30
CA ASN A 483 7.81 5.18 30.09
C ASN A 483 6.78 5.18 31.22
N PRO A 484 7.19 5.04 32.50
CA PRO A 484 6.26 5.01 33.63
C PRO A 484 5.49 6.32 33.85
N THR A 485 5.96 7.43 33.27
CA THR A 485 5.27 8.73 33.35
C THR A 485 4.44 9.06 32.11
N ALA A 486 4.29 8.13 31.16
CA ALA A 486 3.40 8.31 30.02
C ALA A 486 1.94 8.46 30.48
N ASN A 487 1.13 9.16 29.69
CA ASN A 487 -0.28 9.38 30.04
C ASN A 487 -1.04 8.07 30.22
N ALA A 488 -1.94 8.03 31.21
CA ALA A 488 -2.71 6.83 31.56
C ALA A 488 -3.80 6.49 30.52
N LEU A 489 -4.17 7.45 29.67
CA LEU A 489 -5.22 7.29 28.66
C LEU A 489 -4.78 6.44 27.46
N GLY A 490 -3.47 6.30 27.21
CA GLY A 490 -2.95 5.56 26.05
C GLY A 490 -3.02 6.35 24.74
N VAL A 491 -2.90 7.69 24.81
CA VAL A 491 -3.02 8.59 23.66
C VAL A 491 -1.66 9.11 23.19
N ILE A 492 -1.50 9.28 21.88
CA ILE A 492 -0.32 9.95 21.32
C ILE A 492 -0.40 11.45 21.63
N VAL A 493 0.68 12.04 22.16
CA VAL A 493 0.72 13.47 22.56
C VAL A 493 1.91 14.25 21.99
N ASN A 494 2.77 13.62 21.19
CA ASN A 494 3.89 14.30 20.51
C ASN A 494 3.45 15.08 19.27
N GLY A 495 4.33 15.97 18.81
CA GLY A 495 4.15 16.70 17.57
C GLY A 495 2.84 17.49 17.54
N TYR A 496 2.02 17.25 16.53
CA TYR A 496 0.75 17.94 16.30
C TYR A 496 -0.47 17.22 16.91
N ALA A 497 -0.27 16.31 17.88
CA ALA A 497 -1.36 15.53 18.45
C ALA A 497 -2.42 16.38 19.20
N LEU A 498 -1.98 17.41 19.94
CA LEU A 498 -2.85 18.31 20.67
C LEU A 498 -3.15 19.58 19.86
N ALA A 499 -3.82 19.41 18.72
CA ALA A 499 -4.12 20.50 17.79
C ALA A 499 -5.41 21.27 18.12
N TYR A 500 -6.24 20.78 19.04
CA TYR A 500 -7.56 21.35 19.31
C TYR A 500 -7.59 22.11 20.63
N GLU A 501 -8.55 23.04 20.72
CA GLU A 501 -8.95 23.70 21.97
C GLU A 501 -7.78 24.37 22.71
N GLY A 502 -6.87 25.04 21.98
CA GLY A 502 -5.71 25.70 22.58
C GLY A 502 -4.69 24.73 23.17
N LYS A 503 -4.41 23.62 22.45
CA LYS A 503 -3.52 22.53 22.88
C LYS A 503 -4.06 21.67 24.03
N ARG A 504 -5.37 21.67 24.26
CA ARG A 504 -5.99 20.85 25.33
C ARG A 504 -6.61 19.56 24.81
N GLY A 505 -6.99 19.53 23.53
CA GLY A 505 -7.68 18.40 22.93
C GLY A 505 -6.94 17.76 21.76
N LEU A 506 -7.22 16.48 21.56
CA LEU A 506 -6.80 15.68 20.42
C LEU A 506 -8.00 15.27 19.56
N ALA A 507 -7.73 14.71 18.37
CA ALA A 507 -8.73 14.08 17.52
C ALA A 507 -8.76 12.55 17.74
N PRO A 508 -9.80 11.98 18.37
CA PRO A 508 -9.85 10.53 18.63
C PRO A 508 -9.75 9.69 17.36
N TRP A 509 -10.33 10.15 16.25
CA TRP A 509 -10.27 9.44 14.96
C TRP A 509 -8.84 9.32 14.38
N GLN A 510 -7.96 10.31 14.60
CA GLN A 510 -6.55 10.18 14.17
C GLN A 510 -5.80 9.17 15.02
N ASP A 511 -6.08 9.21 16.33
CA ASP A 511 -5.48 8.31 17.30
C ASP A 511 -5.96 6.86 17.10
N ASP A 512 -7.19 6.66 16.62
CA ASP A 512 -7.72 5.37 16.16
C ASP A 512 -7.02 4.86 14.90
N PHE A 513 -6.73 5.72 13.91
CA PHE A 513 -5.92 5.34 12.75
C PHE A 513 -4.52 4.88 13.17
N PHE A 514 -3.90 5.55 14.13
CA PHE A 514 -2.61 5.15 14.68
C PHE A 514 -2.70 3.77 15.35
N THR A 515 -3.71 3.53 16.19
CA THR A 515 -3.95 2.21 16.78
C THR A 515 -4.12 1.13 15.71
N ALA A 516 -4.87 1.42 14.64
CA ALA A 516 -5.10 0.49 13.53
C ALA A 516 -3.81 0.15 12.78
N ALA A 517 -2.97 1.15 12.47
CA ALA A 517 -1.68 0.94 11.80
C ALA A 517 -0.72 0.10 12.66
N VAL A 518 -0.62 0.38 13.96
CA VAL A 518 0.19 -0.42 14.90
C VAL A 518 -0.37 -1.84 15.05
N GLY A 519 -1.70 -1.98 15.05
CA GLY A 519 -2.39 -3.27 15.01
C GLY A 519 -1.98 -4.11 13.80
N HIS A 520 -2.02 -3.52 12.61
CA HIS A 520 -1.59 -4.16 11.38
C HIS A 520 -0.10 -4.57 11.43
N LEU A 521 0.79 -3.68 11.89
CA LEU A 521 2.20 -4.00 12.10
C LEU A 521 2.41 -5.18 13.07
N ALA A 522 1.59 -5.30 14.12
CA ALA A 522 1.65 -6.42 15.04
C ALA A 522 1.24 -7.75 14.39
N GLU A 523 0.28 -7.73 13.47
CA GLU A 523 -0.11 -8.89 12.64
C GLU A 523 0.98 -9.28 11.62
N LEU A 524 1.65 -8.29 11.03
CA LEU A 524 2.81 -8.52 10.17
C LEU A 524 4.01 -9.15 10.91
N GLY A 525 3.94 -9.27 12.25
CA GLY A 525 4.90 -9.99 13.08
C GLY A 525 5.95 -9.10 13.75
N PHE A 526 5.82 -7.77 13.70
CA PHE A 526 6.76 -6.87 14.37
C PHE A 526 6.51 -6.84 15.88
N ALA A 527 7.39 -7.49 16.65
CA ALA A 527 7.23 -7.65 18.09
C ALA A 527 7.12 -6.32 18.87
N LYS A 528 7.92 -5.31 18.52
CA LYS A 528 7.85 -3.97 19.13
C LYS A 528 6.52 -3.25 18.83
N ALA A 529 5.87 -3.54 17.71
CA ALA A 529 4.53 -3.02 17.41
C ALA A 529 3.46 -3.70 18.30
N ARG A 530 3.60 -5.01 18.56
CA ARG A 530 2.72 -5.73 19.50
C ARG A 530 2.83 -5.19 20.93
N GLU A 531 4.03 -4.83 21.36
CA GLU A 531 4.26 -4.15 22.65
C GLU A 531 3.52 -2.81 22.69
N LEU A 532 3.75 -1.95 21.67
CA LEU A 532 3.10 -0.64 21.55
C LEU A 532 1.58 -0.73 21.51
N LEU A 533 1.03 -1.72 20.78
CA LEU A 533 -0.42 -1.92 20.64
C LEU A 533 -1.11 -2.10 21.99
N ARG A 534 -0.52 -2.85 22.92
CA ARG A 534 -1.11 -3.09 24.26
C ARG A 534 -1.22 -1.82 25.10
N TRP A 535 -0.33 -0.86 24.90
CA TRP A 535 -0.47 0.45 25.53
C TRP A 535 -1.49 1.32 24.76
N LYS A 536 -1.35 1.38 23.43
CA LYS A 536 -2.08 2.29 22.56
C LYS A 536 -3.57 1.98 22.42
N ALA A 537 -3.95 0.70 22.44
CA ALA A 537 -5.34 0.24 22.30
C ALA A 537 -6.23 0.63 23.49
N ARG A 538 -5.64 1.01 24.64
CA ARG A 538 -6.37 1.37 25.86
C ARG A 538 -7.33 2.53 25.62
N PHE A 539 -6.94 3.55 24.85
CA PHE A 539 -7.77 4.72 24.63
C PHE A 539 -9.10 4.39 23.93
N SER A 540 -9.07 3.54 22.90
CA SER A 540 -10.28 3.10 22.19
C SER A 540 -11.18 2.25 23.11
N VAL A 541 -10.60 1.38 23.94
CA VAL A 541 -11.35 0.60 24.95
C VAL A 541 -11.99 1.53 26.00
N LEU A 542 -11.22 2.44 26.57
CA LEU A 542 -11.67 3.36 27.61
C LEU A 542 -12.85 4.22 27.13
N ARG A 543 -12.84 4.68 25.87
CA ARG A 543 -13.97 5.43 25.28
C ARG A 543 -15.27 4.63 25.17
N MET A 544 -15.21 3.30 25.22
CA MET A 544 -16.38 2.42 25.16
C MET A 544 -16.86 1.95 26.52
N THR A 545 -15.95 1.66 27.44
CA THR A 545 -16.27 0.93 28.67
C THR A 545 -15.64 1.50 29.94
N GLY A 546 -14.85 2.57 29.83
CA GLY A 546 -14.20 3.17 30.99
C GLY A 546 -15.16 3.97 31.86
N ASP A 547 -14.89 3.97 33.16
CA ASP A 547 -15.77 4.57 34.16
C ASP A 547 -15.94 6.07 33.93
N GLY A 548 -17.19 6.54 34.07
CA GLY A 548 -17.55 7.93 33.88
C GLY A 548 -17.54 8.42 32.41
N SER A 549 -17.37 7.53 31.44
CA SER A 549 -17.53 7.85 30.01
C SER A 549 -18.90 7.41 29.47
N CYS A 550 -19.31 7.97 28.33
CA CYS A 550 -20.48 7.50 27.60
C CYS A 550 -20.12 7.06 26.17
N TRP A 551 -20.40 5.78 25.88
CA TRP A 551 -20.06 5.15 24.60
C TRP A 551 -20.71 5.83 23.38
N VAL A 552 -21.90 6.44 23.54
CA VAL A 552 -22.58 7.21 22.48
C VAL A 552 -21.69 8.32 21.93
N GLN A 553 -20.87 8.95 22.78
CA GLN A 553 -19.95 10.01 22.38
C GLN A 553 -18.49 9.55 22.26
N GLY A 554 -18.24 8.23 22.29
CA GLY A 554 -16.89 7.68 22.22
C GLY A 554 -16.16 7.97 20.89
N ALA A 555 -16.88 8.39 19.85
CA ALA A 555 -16.34 8.78 18.55
C ALA A 555 -16.49 10.28 18.26
N MET A 556 -16.46 11.14 19.29
CA MET A 556 -16.47 12.61 19.12
C MET A 556 -15.30 13.11 18.27
N TYR A 557 -15.48 14.25 17.59
CA TYR A 557 -14.48 14.82 16.68
C TYR A 557 -13.18 15.24 17.38
N SER A 558 -13.32 15.89 18.54
CA SER A 558 -12.22 16.31 19.40
C SER A 558 -12.55 15.94 20.85
N MET A 559 -11.53 15.58 21.62
CA MET A 559 -11.64 15.25 23.05
C MET A 559 -10.57 15.98 23.84
N LEU A 560 -10.97 16.71 24.88
CA LEU A 560 -10.07 17.31 25.85
C LEU A 560 -9.40 16.23 26.70
N VAL A 561 -8.10 16.39 26.91
CA VAL A 561 -7.28 15.46 27.71
C VAL A 561 -6.54 16.15 28.86
N ARG A 562 -6.75 17.46 29.04
CA ARG A 562 -6.20 18.29 30.11
C ARG A 562 -6.91 19.64 30.21
N ASP A 563 -6.81 20.30 31.37
CA ASP A 563 -7.50 21.57 31.62
C ASP A 563 -6.86 22.78 30.93
N SER A 564 -5.55 22.76 30.74
CA SER A 564 -4.78 23.82 30.08
C SER A 564 -3.62 23.26 29.26
N ALA A 565 -2.98 24.09 28.44
CA ALA A 565 -1.84 23.69 27.59
C ALA A 565 -0.61 23.18 28.38
N THR A 566 -0.56 23.39 29.69
CA THR A 566 0.54 22.97 30.58
C THR A 566 0.08 22.08 31.74
N ALA A 567 -1.24 21.91 31.92
CA ALA A 567 -1.77 21.02 32.94
C ALA A 567 -1.38 19.55 32.64
N PRO A 568 -1.26 18.71 33.69
CA PRO A 568 -1.15 17.26 33.53
C PRO A 568 -2.30 16.69 32.68
N PHE A 569 -2.03 15.57 32.01
CA PHE A 569 -3.09 14.82 31.37
C PHE A 569 -4.02 14.20 32.41
N TYR A 570 -5.30 14.11 32.07
CA TYR A 570 -6.30 13.45 32.90
C TYR A 570 -5.90 12.00 33.22
N ALA A 571 -6.19 11.57 34.44
CA ALA A 571 -5.85 10.24 34.94
C ALA A 571 -6.80 9.16 34.41
N GLY A 572 -8.02 9.55 34.02
CA GLY A 572 -9.04 8.63 33.54
C GLY A 572 -9.95 9.22 32.47
N ILE A 573 -10.57 8.34 31.70
CA ILE A 573 -11.43 8.75 30.58
C ILE A 573 -12.69 9.50 31.04
N GLY A 574 -13.16 9.27 32.26
CA GLY A 574 -14.29 10.01 32.83
C GLY A 574 -14.00 11.50 33.00
N GLU A 575 -12.75 11.89 33.33
CA GLU A 575 -12.33 13.29 33.37
C GLU A 575 -12.32 13.91 31.97
N ALA A 576 -11.73 13.20 31.00
CA ALA A 576 -11.72 13.62 29.60
C ALA A 576 -13.14 13.79 29.03
N TYR A 577 -14.03 12.84 29.31
CA TYR A 577 -15.44 12.91 28.92
C TYR A 577 -16.13 14.10 29.58
N ARG A 578 -15.96 14.29 30.89
CA ARG A 578 -16.51 15.46 31.59
C ARG A 578 -16.03 16.76 30.97
N ALA A 579 -14.74 16.91 30.72
CA ALA A 579 -14.20 18.14 30.15
C ALA A 579 -14.71 18.40 28.72
N SER A 580 -14.96 17.35 27.94
CA SER A 580 -15.33 17.45 26.52
C SER A 580 -16.83 17.59 26.26
N VAL A 581 -17.68 17.26 27.24
CA VAL A 581 -19.12 17.14 27.04
C VAL A 581 -19.89 18.10 27.96
N ALA A 582 -20.85 18.81 27.38
CA ALA A 582 -21.68 19.80 28.06
C ALA A 582 -22.40 19.20 29.29
N PRO A 583 -22.51 19.92 30.42
CA PRO A 583 -23.13 19.43 31.66
C PRO A 583 -24.51 18.81 31.48
N GLU A 584 -25.34 19.39 30.62
CA GLU A 584 -26.71 18.97 30.33
C GLU A 584 -26.75 17.59 29.66
N MET A 585 -25.76 17.28 28.82
CA MET A 585 -25.64 15.94 28.22
C MET A 585 -25.14 14.93 29.25
N ARG A 586 -24.28 15.34 30.19
CA ARG A 586 -23.72 14.46 31.22
C ARG A 586 -24.73 14.06 32.30
N SER A 587 -25.78 14.86 32.51
CA SER A 587 -26.86 14.52 33.45
C SER A 587 -27.82 13.45 32.92
N LEU A 588 -27.79 13.15 31.62
CA LEU A 588 -28.63 12.12 31.01
C LEU A 588 -27.98 10.75 31.12
N ALA A 589 -28.78 9.70 31.33
CA ALA A 589 -28.29 8.33 31.35
C ALA A 589 -27.68 7.95 29.98
N CYS A 590 -26.48 7.37 29.98
CA CYS A 590 -25.77 7.08 28.74
C CYS A 590 -26.56 6.09 27.85
N GLY A 591 -26.85 6.50 26.62
CA GLY A 591 -27.60 5.69 25.65
C GLY A 591 -29.12 5.68 25.89
N SER A 592 -29.64 6.53 26.77
CA SER A 592 -31.08 6.65 26.98
C SER A 592 -31.79 7.34 25.80
N ALA A 593 -33.12 7.21 25.75
CA ALA A 593 -33.94 7.87 24.74
C ALA A 593 -33.85 9.40 24.86
N GLU A 594 -33.75 9.93 26.08
CA GLU A 594 -33.58 11.35 26.36
C GLU A 594 -32.24 11.87 25.82
N MET A 595 -31.15 11.11 26.02
CA MET A 595 -29.85 11.47 25.45
C MET A 595 -29.87 11.44 23.91
N ALA A 596 -30.49 10.42 23.32
CA ALA A 596 -30.63 10.33 21.88
C ALA A 596 -31.42 11.52 21.31
N ALA A 597 -32.55 11.87 21.94
CA ALA A 597 -33.35 13.04 21.56
C ALA A 597 -32.54 14.34 21.67
N ALA A 598 -31.80 14.53 22.77
CA ALA A 598 -30.98 15.72 22.99
C ALA A 598 -29.83 15.87 21.97
N LEU A 599 -29.24 14.76 21.54
CA LEU A 599 -28.19 14.73 20.52
C LEU A 599 -28.73 14.70 19.08
N LYS A 600 -30.06 14.66 18.90
CA LYS A 600 -30.73 14.47 17.60
C LYS A 600 -30.28 13.20 16.88
N LEU A 601 -30.15 12.12 17.64
CA LEU A 601 -29.76 10.79 17.19
C LEU A 601 -30.90 9.78 17.42
N ARG A 602 -30.78 8.59 16.82
CA ARG A 602 -31.64 7.45 17.20
C ARG A 602 -31.13 6.80 18.49
N THR A 603 -32.02 6.17 19.25
CA THR A 603 -31.62 5.35 20.41
C THR A 603 -30.66 4.25 19.96
N GLY A 604 -29.49 4.19 20.60
CA GLY A 604 -28.43 3.25 20.26
C GLY A 604 -27.49 3.71 19.13
N GLU A 605 -27.61 4.95 18.65
CA GLU A 605 -26.71 5.57 17.67
C GLU A 605 -25.54 6.30 18.35
N MET A 606 -24.35 6.24 17.77
CA MET A 606 -23.19 7.02 18.21
C MET A 606 -23.13 8.38 17.50
N THR A 607 -22.56 9.40 18.15
CA THR A 607 -22.18 10.65 17.47
C THR A 607 -21.10 10.40 16.41
N GLY A 608 -20.91 11.35 15.50
CA GLY A 608 -19.82 11.29 14.52
C GLY A 608 -20.18 10.50 13.26
N TYR A 609 -21.44 10.59 12.81
CA TYR A 609 -21.92 9.98 11.57
C TYR A 609 -21.91 8.43 11.59
N SER A 610 -22.55 7.82 12.59
CA SER A 610 -22.52 6.36 12.82
C SER A 610 -23.02 5.49 11.66
N ALA A 611 -23.85 6.05 10.76
CA ALA A 611 -24.33 5.35 9.56
C ALA A 611 -23.39 5.46 8.36
N SER A 612 -22.33 6.27 8.42
CA SER A 612 -21.39 6.48 7.31
C SER A 612 -20.22 5.50 7.39
N ASP A 613 -19.88 4.88 6.26
CA ASP A 613 -18.71 4.01 6.08
C ASP A 613 -17.35 4.72 6.30
N SER A 614 -17.35 6.04 6.43
CA SER A 614 -16.20 6.91 6.68
C SER A 614 -16.42 7.86 7.86
N GLY A 615 -17.49 7.62 8.64
CA GLY A 615 -17.76 8.29 9.90
C GLY A 615 -16.76 7.92 11.01
N PHE A 616 -16.75 8.69 12.10
CA PHE A 616 -15.81 8.45 13.20
C PHE A 616 -16.00 7.10 13.91
N PRO A 617 -17.22 6.57 14.09
CA PRO A 617 -17.39 5.18 14.54
C PRO A 617 -16.73 4.17 13.60
N SER A 618 -16.81 4.36 12.28
CA SER A 618 -16.15 3.48 11.30
C SER A 618 -14.63 3.57 11.44
N ASN A 619 -14.07 4.78 11.57
CA ASN A 619 -12.63 4.97 11.83
C ASN A 619 -12.15 4.28 13.13
N MET A 620 -13.00 4.24 14.15
CA MET A 620 -12.74 3.60 15.44
C MET A 620 -12.77 2.05 15.37
N GLN A 621 -13.51 1.48 14.43
CA GLN A 621 -13.76 0.04 14.35
C GLN A 621 -12.47 -0.80 14.26
N PRO A 622 -11.49 -0.51 13.36
CA PRO A 622 -10.25 -1.27 13.31
C PRO A 622 -9.45 -1.21 14.62
N ALA A 623 -9.40 -0.04 15.27
CA ALA A 623 -8.71 0.11 16.55
C ALA A 623 -9.32 -0.78 17.65
N LEU A 624 -10.66 -0.85 17.71
CA LEU A 624 -11.36 -1.73 18.64
C LEU A 624 -11.22 -3.22 18.28
N ALA A 625 -11.17 -3.56 16.99
CA ALA A 625 -10.92 -4.92 16.54
C ALA A 625 -9.56 -5.42 17.05
N TYR A 626 -8.50 -4.63 16.82
CA TYR A 626 -7.17 -4.93 17.34
C TYR A 626 -7.10 -4.92 18.87
N ALA A 627 -7.83 -4.03 19.53
CA ALA A 627 -7.89 -3.98 20.99
C ALA A 627 -8.49 -5.26 21.59
N ALA A 628 -9.50 -5.85 20.95
CA ALA A 628 -10.13 -7.09 21.41
C ALA A 628 -9.14 -8.27 21.45
N ASP A 629 -8.26 -8.35 20.44
CA ASP A 629 -7.24 -9.39 20.38
C ASP A 629 -6.04 -9.05 21.30
N ALA A 630 -5.62 -7.79 21.37
CA ALA A 630 -4.43 -7.37 22.10
C ALA A 630 -4.61 -7.27 23.62
N LEU A 631 -5.82 -6.92 24.08
CA LEU A 631 -6.12 -6.67 25.50
C LEU A 631 -7.01 -7.74 26.14
N GLY A 632 -7.46 -8.74 25.38
CA GLY A 632 -8.31 -9.81 25.90
C GLY A 632 -9.68 -9.30 26.35
N GLU A 633 -10.11 -9.66 27.56
CA GLU A 633 -11.49 -9.42 28.00
C GLU A 633 -11.91 -7.94 28.06
N PRO A 634 -11.10 -6.99 28.57
CA PRO A 634 -11.40 -5.56 28.45
C PRO A 634 -11.66 -5.11 27.01
N GLY A 635 -10.83 -5.57 26.06
CA GLY A 635 -10.97 -5.27 24.64
C GLY A 635 -12.24 -5.90 24.04
N ARG A 636 -12.50 -7.18 24.32
CA ARG A 636 -13.72 -7.87 23.87
C ARG A 636 -15.00 -7.24 24.43
N LYS A 637 -14.98 -6.77 25.69
CA LYS A 637 -16.10 -6.03 26.28
C LYS A 637 -16.37 -4.72 25.53
N ALA A 638 -15.31 -3.98 25.19
CA ALA A 638 -15.44 -2.76 24.38
C ALA A 638 -15.94 -3.05 22.96
N TRP A 639 -15.44 -4.10 22.31
CA TRP A 639 -15.93 -4.56 21.01
C TRP A 639 -17.42 -4.92 21.06
N ARG A 640 -17.86 -5.73 22.03
CA ARG A 640 -19.28 -6.09 22.20
C ARG A 640 -20.15 -4.86 22.43
N ARG A 641 -19.69 -3.90 23.25
CA ARG A 641 -20.39 -2.62 23.46
C ARG A 641 -20.54 -1.85 22.15
N PHE A 642 -19.45 -1.72 21.39
CA PHE A 642 -19.44 -1.02 20.12
C PHE A 642 -20.38 -1.69 19.11
N MET A 643 -20.32 -3.01 18.98
CA MET A 643 -21.16 -3.77 18.04
C MET A 643 -22.63 -3.88 18.46
N ALA A 644 -22.97 -3.58 19.71
CA ALA A 644 -24.36 -3.51 20.18
C ALA A 644 -25.11 -2.23 19.72
N ARG A 645 -24.41 -1.26 19.11
CA ARG A 645 -25.06 -0.06 18.55
C ARG A 645 -26.11 -0.42 17.50
N SER A 646 -27.24 0.27 17.49
CA SER A 646 -28.36 0.03 16.56
C SER A 646 -28.10 0.59 15.17
N VAL A 647 -27.22 1.59 15.06
CA VAL A 647 -26.89 2.27 13.81
C VAL A 647 -25.46 1.97 13.40
N LYS A 648 -25.31 1.30 12.26
CA LYS A 648 -24.03 0.90 11.67
C LYS A 648 -23.99 1.31 10.20
N PRO A 649 -22.80 1.52 9.62
CA PRO A 649 -22.67 1.70 8.19
C PRO A 649 -23.02 0.41 7.43
N ASP A 650 -23.47 0.56 6.20
CA ASP A 650 -23.47 -0.53 5.23
C ASP A 650 -22.08 -0.62 4.59
N TYR A 651 -21.28 -1.58 5.04
CA TYR A 651 -19.94 -1.80 4.50
C TYR A 651 -19.92 -2.41 3.09
N GLY A 652 -21.07 -2.84 2.55
CA GLY A 652 -21.18 -3.17 1.12
C GLY A 652 -20.90 -1.97 0.21
N GLN A 653 -21.08 -0.74 0.71
CA GLN A 653 -20.84 0.51 -0.02
C GLN A 653 -19.38 1.00 0.04
N GLY A 654 -18.60 0.54 1.03
CA GLY A 654 -17.26 1.04 1.36
C GLY A 654 -16.62 0.32 2.54
N PRO A 655 -15.96 -0.83 2.34
CA PRO A 655 -15.48 -1.68 3.43
C PRO A 655 -14.10 -1.29 4.00
N GLN A 656 -13.57 -0.09 3.71
CA GLN A 656 -12.19 0.29 4.11
C GLN A 656 -11.90 0.15 5.61
N PHE A 657 -12.91 0.27 6.47
CA PHE A 657 -12.82 0.11 7.92
C PHE A 657 -13.58 -1.11 8.48
N ALA A 658 -14.08 -1.99 7.62
CA ALA A 658 -14.80 -3.21 7.98
C ALA A 658 -13.85 -4.29 8.51
N ILE A 659 -13.11 -4.00 9.58
CA ILE A 659 -12.14 -4.90 10.23
C ILE A 659 -12.76 -5.41 11.53
N VAL A 660 -12.59 -6.70 11.81
CA VAL A 660 -13.15 -7.39 12.98
C VAL A 660 -12.06 -8.15 13.74
N PRO A 661 -12.23 -8.40 15.06
CA PRO A 661 -11.26 -9.17 15.84
C PRO A 661 -11.02 -10.55 15.24
N ARG A 662 -9.78 -11.04 15.25
CA ARG A 662 -9.46 -12.43 14.87
C ARG A 662 -10.03 -13.44 15.85
N SER A 663 -10.14 -13.05 17.11
CA SER A 663 -10.80 -13.86 18.15
C SER A 663 -12.29 -14.12 17.89
N ALA A 664 -12.96 -13.27 17.10
CA ALA A 664 -14.38 -13.46 16.74
C ALA A 664 -14.59 -14.45 15.59
N SER A 665 -13.58 -14.66 14.73
CA SER A 665 -13.61 -15.67 13.67
C SER A 665 -13.29 -17.08 14.17
N ALA A 666 -12.51 -17.21 15.25
CA ALA A 666 -12.18 -18.52 15.84
C ALA A 666 -13.40 -19.24 16.45
N SER A 667 -14.41 -18.49 16.91
CA SER A 667 -15.67 -19.06 17.43
C SER A 667 -16.63 -19.55 16.34
N ALA A 668 -16.36 -19.30 15.06
CA ALA A 668 -17.15 -19.81 13.95
C ALA A 668 -16.63 -21.14 13.40
N GLU A 669 -15.34 -21.48 13.61
CA GLU A 669 -14.74 -22.74 13.15
C GLU A 669 -14.89 -23.91 14.15
N GLU A 670 -15.48 -23.69 15.34
CA GLU A 670 -15.89 -24.79 16.24
C GLU A 670 -17.30 -25.33 15.92
N VAL A 671 -17.96 -24.81 14.88
CA VAL A 671 -19.23 -25.33 14.33
C VAL A 671 -19.17 -25.35 12.79
N GLU A 672 -18.27 -26.13 12.21
CA GLU A 672 -18.48 -26.78 10.90
C GLU A 672 -17.56 -27.99 10.68
#